data_AF-A0A819LCT6-F1
#
_entry.id   AF-A0A819LCT6-F1
#
_cell.length_a   1.000
_cell.length_b   1.000
_cell.length_c   1.000
_cell.angle_alpha   90.00
_cell.angle_beta   90.00
_cell.angle_gamma   90.00
#
_symmetry.space_group_name_H-M   'P 1'
#
loop_
_entity.id
_entity.type
_entity.pdbx_description
1 polymer ?
#
loop_
_entity_poly.entity_id
_entity_poly.type
_entity_poly.pdbx_seq_one_letter_code
_entity_poly.pdbx_strand_id
1 'polypeptide(L)'
;MVAMDDVTDDGSIIFGKNSDRQTNEPLSIRYIPSAIYPSNSKIRTTYIEIDQVEKTHSCILFSPTNIYGAEMGFNSHGLVIGNEALFTKIPCYSEGLTGMDLVRLVLERCSSSREGKETIIDLLNKYGQGGNCGFTSPFYYHSSFLIVDSNECWIIETVGKEYAAKRITKGIHTISNRISFGKVNTFDEYSKNLIEQAISNGWCNSIEDFHFEKCYSGNVNKIRQSRSFDLISKQSKKHPGKSCQFNVMDMFNVLRDHQQSKDCPGNGLTNVDICMHGAFGPIRFNQTTGSLVSVIPKSKNQLPIHYATCTSLPCLSIFKPIWLDSSSIPPTFISSRDNFLSNASITYSSNNIWWKSEIVNRNIMKYYQKLIQQIQIERNLLENQFIYKSNKLSSRYISEEQRNHFTIFAFDQVDQLINKWFSRAYSLSFEMKSELFFFQELTWEGWRKSAKIPKQLLNYAKDVRYSPYNLISIDSHGHGETTGRGEDFTFWDTASDSLQLLTKLGLNQFYVLGTTQGGCIALRMALLEPQRVKGLILLGTTVYSATEQTKANARKSRDKWCEAKIPSDEAIVARTASFGGPTRVDEKVYEKLKEMWIKRYAGPEGYDPALNCLLNRDAIDDKLGQINVPALVLHGADDRVFPAQDAKEWSSKLPKLWKFEIIERGVHHLSLTEPGDEVAAQLIPQFITETLKSSAGSLLAPKFYRDRLAECFKSSIWRIAPNRNNKHPVPSSTLLTEICILTTTDNGKHENSSKIHLK
;
A
#
# COMPACT_ATOMS: atom_id res chain seq x y z
N MET A 1 -9.32 -0.96 25.39
CA MET A 1 -10.75 -0.77 25.75
C MET A 1 -11.48 -2.07 25.51
N VAL A 2 -12.49 -2.37 26.32
CA VAL A 2 -13.41 -3.48 26.10
C VAL A 2 -14.85 -3.02 26.38
N ALA A 3 -15.79 -3.43 25.53
CA ALA A 3 -17.22 -3.37 25.76
C ALA A 3 -17.74 -4.81 25.89
N MET A 4 -18.36 -5.12 27.03
CA MET A 4 -18.88 -6.46 27.31
C MET A 4 -20.24 -6.69 26.65
N ASP A 5 -20.69 -7.93 26.63
CA ASP A 5 -21.89 -8.37 25.91
C ASP A 5 -23.19 -7.71 26.39
N ASP A 6 -23.24 -7.23 27.64
CA ASP A 6 -24.40 -6.56 28.21
C ASP A 6 -24.62 -5.13 27.67
N VAL A 7 -23.63 -4.57 26.98
CA VAL A 7 -23.64 -3.19 26.46
C VAL A 7 -23.44 -3.10 24.93
N THR A 8 -23.28 -4.24 24.26
CA THR A 8 -23.18 -4.33 22.79
C THR A 8 -24.52 -4.65 22.15
N ASP A 9 -24.74 -4.19 20.93
CA ASP A 9 -26.01 -4.39 20.21
C ASP A 9 -26.26 -5.83 19.74
N ASP A 10 -25.19 -6.60 19.47
CA ASP A 10 -25.24 -7.98 18.98
C ASP A 10 -24.89 -9.04 20.04
N GLY A 11 -24.63 -8.62 21.29
CA GLY A 11 -24.25 -9.49 22.41
C GLY A 11 -22.85 -10.10 22.29
N SER A 12 -21.99 -9.57 21.41
CA SER A 12 -20.57 -9.92 21.35
C SER A 12 -19.75 -9.12 22.36
N ILE A 13 -18.50 -9.53 22.61
CA ILE A 13 -17.54 -8.70 23.35
C ILE A 13 -16.67 -7.96 22.33
N ILE A 14 -16.56 -6.63 22.46
CA ILE A 14 -15.77 -5.81 21.54
C ILE A 14 -14.51 -5.30 22.25
N PHE A 15 -13.34 -5.76 21.81
CA PHE A 15 -12.03 -5.27 22.23
C PHE A 15 -11.51 -4.22 21.25
N GLY A 16 -10.83 -3.18 21.73
CA GLY A 16 -10.16 -2.19 20.89
C GLY A 16 -8.85 -1.66 21.49
N LYS A 17 -7.81 -1.55 20.66
CA LYS A 17 -6.49 -1.02 21.05
C LYS A 17 -5.80 -0.28 19.90
N ASN A 18 -5.16 0.84 20.24
CA ASN A 18 -4.12 1.49 19.45
C ASN A 18 -2.74 1.05 19.96
N SER A 19 -1.77 0.92 19.07
CA SER A 19 -0.35 0.79 19.42
C SER A 19 0.35 2.11 19.10
N ASP A 20 0.77 2.82 20.14
CA ASP A 20 1.49 4.08 20.00
C ASP A 20 2.99 3.84 20.11
N ARG A 21 3.70 4.11 19.02
CA ARG A 21 5.13 3.82 18.86
C ARG A 21 5.83 5.02 18.24
N GLN A 22 7.15 4.95 18.10
CA GLN A 22 7.90 6.01 17.44
C GLN A 22 7.49 6.15 15.97
N THR A 23 7.45 7.37 15.43
CA THR A 23 6.83 7.67 14.12
C THR A 23 7.34 6.83 12.93
N ASN A 24 8.59 6.38 12.94
CA ASN A 24 9.16 5.56 11.87
C ASN A 24 9.24 4.07 12.21
N GLU A 25 8.49 3.59 13.20
CA GLU A 25 8.50 2.20 13.61
C GLU A 25 7.27 1.47 13.03
N PRO A 26 7.44 0.63 11.99
CA PRO A 26 6.32 -0.13 11.45
C PRO A 26 5.82 -1.15 12.47
N LEU A 27 4.50 -1.29 12.56
CA LEU A 27 3.88 -2.40 13.29
C LEU A 27 3.69 -3.57 12.32
N SER A 28 4.51 -4.61 12.49
CA SER A 28 4.50 -5.80 11.65
C SER A 28 3.40 -6.76 12.06
N ILE A 29 2.69 -7.33 11.08
CA ILE A 29 1.72 -8.39 11.33
C ILE A 29 2.40 -9.73 11.09
N ARG A 30 2.43 -10.57 12.12
CA ARG A 30 3.06 -11.88 12.09
C ARG A 30 2.03 -12.96 12.34
N TYR A 31 1.94 -13.93 11.44
CA TYR A 31 1.21 -15.17 11.71
C TYR A 31 2.19 -16.18 12.27
N ILE A 32 1.89 -16.67 13.47
CA ILE A 32 2.65 -17.73 14.13
C ILE A 32 1.78 -18.99 14.09
N PRO A 33 2.20 -20.06 13.39
CA PRO A 33 1.44 -21.32 13.39
C PRO A 33 1.46 -21.96 14.78
N SER A 34 0.68 -23.01 15.00
CA SER A 34 0.87 -23.89 16.17
C SER A 34 2.16 -24.71 16.02
N ALA A 35 2.74 -25.17 17.12
CA ALA A 35 3.86 -26.12 17.06
C ALA A 35 3.96 -26.99 18.29
N ILE A 36 4.77 -28.04 18.13
CA ILE A 36 5.19 -28.95 19.17
C ILE A 36 6.70 -28.80 19.32
N TYR A 37 7.18 -28.67 20.56
CA TYR A 37 8.59 -28.56 20.90
C TYR A 37 9.04 -29.73 21.78
N PRO A 38 10.30 -30.15 21.71
CA PRO A 38 10.86 -31.11 22.65
C PRO A 38 10.76 -30.62 24.11
N SER A 39 10.58 -31.54 25.04
CA SER A 39 10.61 -31.23 26.48
C SER A 39 11.94 -30.58 26.87
N ASN A 40 11.90 -29.64 27.83
CA ASN A 40 13.05 -28.84 28.29
C ASN A 40 13.67 -27.91 27.23
N SER A 41 12.99 -27.68 26.10
CA SER A 41 13.41 -26.66 25.14
C SER A 41 13.37 -25.25 25.75
N LYS A 42 14.16 -24.36 25.17
CA LYS A 42 14.27 -22.95 25.57
C LYS A 42 13.80 -22.06 24.43
N ILE A 43 13.31 -20.87 24.78
CA ILE A 43 12.97 -19.83 23.81
C ILE A 43 13.64 -18.52 24.21
N ARG A 44 14.34 -17.91 23.25
CA ARG A 44 14.93 -16.58 23.38
C ARG A 44 13.83 -15.54 23.18
N THR A 45 13.50 -14.79 24.22
CA THR A 45 12.64 -13.60 24.15
C THR A 45 13.47 -12.38 23.74
N THR A 46 12.96 -11.16 23.92
CA THR A 46 13.69 -9.95 23.52
C THR A 46 15.06 -9.85 24.21
N TYR A 47 15.14 -10.11 25.51
CA TYR A 47 16.39 -9.92 26.29
C TYR A 47 16.88 -11.17 27.01
N ILE A 48 15.98 -12.10 27.35
CA ILE A 48 16.33 -13.27 28.17
C ILE A 48 15.90 -14.56 27.48
N GLU A 49 16.40 -15.68 27.97
CA GLU A 49 15.96 -17.01 27.56
C GLU A 49 15.09 -17.63 28.66
N ILE A 50 13.96 -18.22 28.28
CA ILE A 50 13.01 -18.85 29.21
C ILE A 50 12.68 -20.28 28.78
N ASP A 51 12.08 -21.05 29.69
CA ASP A 51 11.52 -22.37 29.36
C ASP A 51 10.43 -22.25 28.29
N GLN A 52 10.53 -23.10 27.26
CA GLN A 52 9.52 -23.25 26.23
C GLN A 52 8.49 -24.32 26.65
N VAL A 53 7.22 -24.10 26.31
CA VAL A 53 6.15 -25.07 26.50
C VAL A 53 6.14 -26.09 25.36
N GLU A 54 5.70 -27.31 25.63
CA GLU A 54 5.70 -28.38 24.62
C GLU A 54 4.76 -28.11 23.45
N LYS A 55 3.68 -27.34 23.64
CA LYS A 55 2.71 -27.02 22.59
C LYS A 55 2.37 -25.55 22.60
N THR A 56 2.36 -24.93 21.42
CA THR A 56 1.90 -23.55 21.24
C THR A 56 0.69 -23.48 20.33
N HIS A 57 -0.20 -22.53 20.61
CA HIS A 57 -1.34 -22.18 19.77
C HIS A 57 -0.91 -21.30 18.60
N SER A 58 -1.66 -21.37 17.50
CA SER A 58 -1.46 -20.40 16.41
C SER A 58 -2.02 -19.04 16.80
N CYS A 59 -1.36 -17.97 16.40
CA CYS A 59 -1.79 -16.60 16.69
C CYS A 59 -1.38 -15.61 15.60
N ILE A 60 -2.06 -14.46 15.57
CA ILE A 60 -1.64 -13.28 14.83
C ILE A 60 -1.16 -12.23 15.82
N LEU A 61 0.03 -11.71 15.56
CA LEU A 61 0.71 -10.74 16.40
C LEU A 61 0.87 -9.41 15.65
N PHE A 62 0.62 -8.31 16.35
CA PHE A 62 0.95 -6.96 15.91
C PHE A 62 2.21 -6.54 16.66
N SER A 63 3.35 -6.76 16.02
CA SER A 63 4.67 -6.73 16.66
C SER A 63 5.49 -5.54 16.19
N PRO A 64 6.15 -4.82 17.10
CA PRO A 64 7.23 -3.92 16.71
C PRO A 64 8.33 -4.69 15.98
N THR A 65 9.02 -4.01 15.05
CA THR A 65 9.96 -4.71 14.16
C THR A 65 11.16 -5.32 14.87
N ASN A 66 11.64 -4.72 15.97
CA ASN A 66 12.87 -5.09 16.69
C ASN A 66 12.65 -5.91 17.97
N ILE A 67 11.42 -6.34 18.26
CA ILE A 67 11.06 -7.00 19.52
C ILE A 67 10.49 -8.40 19.23
N TYR A 68 10.78 -9.35 20.14
CA TYR A 68 10.26 -10.73 20.06
C TYR A 68 8.73 -10.74 20.22
N GLY A 69 8.26 -9.98 21.20
CA GLY A 69 6.87 -9.85 21.59
C GLY A 69 5.97 -9.05 20.66
N ALA A 70 4.77 -8.76 21.15
CA ALA A 70 3.74 -8.04 20.42
C ALA A 70 3.02 -7.00 21.29
N GLU A 71 2.57 -5.92 20.67
CA GLU A 71 1.75 -4.89 21.31
C GLU A 71 0.31 -5.37 21.53
N MET A 72 -0.15 -6.27 20.66
CA MET A 72 -1.48 -6.89 20.71
C MET A 72 -1.55 -8.10 19.78
N GLY A 73 -2.57 -8.91 19.94
CA GLY A 73 -2.84 -10.02 19.04
C GLY A 73 -4.02 -10.87 19.48
N PHE A 74 -4.24 -11.95 18.74
CA PHE A 74 -5.31 -12.92 18.99
C PHE A 74 -4.88 -14.33 18.57
N ASN A 75 -5.46 -15.35 19.20
CA ASN A 75 -5.11 -16.76 18.96
C ASN A 75 -6.30 -17.64 18.55
N SER A 76 -6.00 -18.92 18.26
CA SER A 76 -6.98 -19.89 17.73
C SER A 76 -8.13 -20.23 18.67
N HIS A 77 -8.04 -19.83 19.93
CA HIS A 77 -9.08 -20.03 20.94
C HIS A 77 -10.01 -18.81 21.09
N GLY A 78 -9.79 -17.76 20.29
CA GLY A 78 -10.53 -16.50 20.42
C GLY A 78 -10.06 -15.64 21.60
N LEU A 79 -8.91 -15.96 22.19
CA LEU A 79 -8.25 -15.11 23.17
C LEU A 79 -7.64 -13.90 22.46
N VAL A 80 -7.91 -12.71 22.98
CA VAL A 80 -7.38 -11.43 22.50
C VAL A 80 -6.68 -10.72 23.65
N ILE A 81 -5.49 -10.18 23.41
CA ILE A 81 -4.74 -9.45 24.44
C ILE A 81 -4.04 -8.24 23.82
N GLY A 82 -3.92 -7.18 24.63
CA GLY A 82 -3.01 -6.06 24.35
C GLY A 82 -2.50 -5.44 25.63
N ASN A 83 -1.33 -4.80 25.56
CA ASN A 83 -0.70 -4.14 26.70
C ASN A 83 -0.60 -2.62 26.54
N GLU A 84 -0.36 -1.92 27.64
CA GLU A 84 -0.12 -0.47 27.66
C GLU A 84 1.00 -0.13 28.63
N ALA A 85 1.78 0.91 28.31
CA ALA A 85 2.89 1.35 29.13
C ALA A 85 2.42 2.03 30.43
N LEU A 86 2.82 1.49 31.57
CA LEU A 86 2.66 2.04 32.91
C LEU A 86 3.97 2.61 33.42
N PHE A 87 3.94 3.91 33.73
CA PHE A 87 5.06 4.62 34.33
C PHE A 87 4.91 4.64 35.84
N THR A 88 5.82 3.97 36.54
CA THR A 88 5.76 3.78 37.98
C THR A 88 7.01 4.32 38.68
N LYS A 89 6.94 4.47 40.01
CA LYS A 89 8.07 4.89 40.85
C LYS A 89 9.15 3.81 40.95
N ILE A 90 8.77 2.55 40.73
CA ILE A 90 9.69 1.42 40.75
C ILE A 90 10.45 1.41 39.42
N PRO A 91 11.80 1.37 39.43
CA PRO A 91 12.58 1.26 38.22
C PRO A 91 12.40 -0.11 37.57
N CYS A 92 12.37 -0.16 36.24
CA CYS A 92 12.36 -1.42 35.50
C CYS A 92 13.77 -2.04 35.50
N TYR A 93 13.85 -3.37 35.47
CA TYR A 93 15.11 -4.06 35.26
C TYR A 93 15.69 -3.76 33.88
N SER A 94 17.02 -3.77 33.75
CA SER A 94 17.71 -3.58 32.46
C SER A 94 17.42 -4.72 31.49
N GLU A 95 17.26 -5.94 32.00
CA GLU A 95 16.90 -7.15 31.24
C GLU A 95 15.83 -7.93 32.01
N GLY A 96 14.84 -8.44 31.28
CA GLY A 96 13.70 -9.18 31.82
C GLY A 96 12.70 -9.51 30.70
N LEU A 97 11.48 -9.89 31.07
CA LEU A 97 10.39 -9.98 30.11
C LEU A 97 9.77 -8.59 29.91
N THR A 98 9.70 -8.12 28.67
CA THR A 98 8.93 -6.92 28.36
C THR A 98 7.43 -7.22 28.41
N GLY A 99 6.59 -6.19 28.54
CA GLY A 99 5.15 -6.37 28.39
C GLY A 99 4.76 -7.01 27.07
N MET A 100 5.46 -6.66 26.00
CA MET A 100 5.22 -7.22 24.68
C MET A 100 5.59 -8.70 24.60
N ASP A 101 6.68 -9.13 25.26
CA ASP A 101 7.03 -10.55 25.36
C ASP A 101 5.90 -11.33 26.02
N LEU A 102 5.36 -10.79 27.12
CA LEU A 102 4.26 -11.40 27.86
C LEU A 102 2.99 -11.53 27.01
N VAL A 103 2.64 -10.52 26.21
CA VAL A 103 1.51 -10.58 25.26
C VAL A 103 1.66 -11.78 24.32
N ARG A 104 2.83 -11.94 23.69
CA ARG A 104 3.08 -13.05 22.75
C ARG A 104 3.03 -14.40 23.47
N LEU A 105 3.67 -14.50 24.63
CA LEU A 105 3.71 -15.74 25.40
C LEU A 105 2.31 -16.18 25.84
N VAL A 106 1.44 -15.25 26.27
CA VAL A 106 0.03 -15.56 26.57
C VAL A 106 -0.70 -16.08 25.34
N LEU A 107 -0.55 -15.43 24.19
CA LEU A 107 -1.22 -15.86 22.95
C LEU A 107 -0.78 -17.25 22.49
N GLU A 108 0.51 -17.58 22.65
CA GLU A 108 1.05 -18.88 22.29
C GLU A 108 0.71 -19.99 23.31
N ARG A 109 0.48 -19.66 24.59
CA ARG A 109 0.39 -20.65 25.69
C ARG A 109 -1.01 -20.85 26.27
N CYS A 110 -1.93 -19.92 26.06
CA CYS A 110 -3.20 -19.88 26.79
C CYS A 110 -4.41 -20.00 25.87
N SER A 111 -5.47 -20.65 26.37
CA SER A 111 -6.76 -20.78 25.68
C SER A 111 -7.85 -19.86 26.26
N SER A 112 -7.60 -19.24 27.41
CA SER A 112 -8.56 -18.36 28.10
C SER A 112 -7.89 -17.13 28.72
N SER A 113 -8.70 -16.11 29.02
CA SER A 113 -8.23 -14.87 29.66
C SER A 113 -7.73 -15.09 31.08
N ARG A 114 -8.31 -16.05 31.80
CA ARG A 114 -7.86 -16.50 33.12
C ARG A 114 -6.48 -17.15 33.07
N GLU A 115 -6.28 -18.12 32.18
CA GLU A 115 -4.97 -18.73 31.95
C GLU A 115 -3.93 -17.67 31.54
N GLY A 116 -4.35 -16.69 30.74
CA GLY A 116 -3.50 -15.56 30.36
C GLY A 116 -3.02 -14.74 31.56
N LYS A 117 -3.94 -14.40 32.48
CA LYS A 117 -3.61 -13.71 33.74
C LYS A 117 -2.62 -14.55 34.58
N GLU A 118 -2.92 -15.82 34.79
CA GLU A 118 -2.08 -16.73 35.59
C GLU A 118 -0.68 -16.89 34.97
N THR A 119 -0.60 -17.05 33.65
CA THR A 119 0.67 -17.15 32.91
C THR A 119 1.51 -15.89 33.05
N ILE A 120 0.91 -14.70 33.02
CA ILE A 120 1.64 -13.44 33.26
C ILE A 120 2.23 -13.44 34.67
N ILE A 121 1.43 -13.79 35.68
CA ILE A 121 1.87 -13.81 37.09
C ILE A 121 3.04 -14.78 37.27
N ASP A 122 2.93 -16.00 36.75
CA ASP A 122 3.96 -17.03 36.87
C ASP A 122 5.27 -16.62 36.18
N LEU A 123 5.17 -16.07 34.97
CA LEU A 123 6.33 -15.59 34.22
C LEU A 123 7.00 -14.40 34.91
N LEU A 124 6.23 -13.47 35.47
CA LEU A 124 6.75 -12.34 36.23
C LEU A 124 7.44 -12.77 37.52
N ASN A 125 6.85 -13.71 38.26
CA ASN A 125 7.44 -14.24 39.47
C ASN A 125 8.80 -14.88 39.18
N LYS A 126 8.88 -15.68 38.11
CA LYS A 126 10.10 -16.41 37.74
C LYS A 126 11.17 -15.53 37.11
N TYR A 127 10.81 -14.66 36.17
CA TYR A 127 11.76 -13.96 35.30
C TYR A 127 11.79 -12.43 35.47
N GLY A 128 10.80 -11.85 36.15
CA GLY A 128 10.68 -10.39 36.32
C GLY A 128 10.32 -9.64 35.03
N GLN A 129 10.09 -8.34 35.19
CA GLN A 129 9.73 -7.43 34.10
C GLN A 129 10.81 -6.38 33.85
N GLY A 130 11.26 -6.24 32.61
CA GLY A 130 12.31 -5.31 32.26
C GLY A 130 12.73 -5.40 30.80
N GLY A 131 13.68 -4.55 30.41
CA GLY A 131 14.16 -4.44 29.04
C GLY A 131 13.73 -3.16 28.34
N ASN A 132 14.53 -2.73 27.36
CA ASN A 132 14.26 -1.56 26.55
C ASN A 132 13.11 -1.85 25.56
N CYS A 133 12.00 -1.12 25.68
CA CYS A 133 10.82 -1.22 24.83
C CYS A 133 10.86 -0.24 23.64
N GLY A 134 11.86 0.65 23.56
CA GLY A 134 12.00 1.67 22.52
C GLY A 134 12.71 1.19 21.26
N PHE A 135 12.57 1.95 20.18
CA PHE A 135 13.09 1.59 18.85
C PHE A 135 14.39 2.32 18.49
N THR A 136 14.37 3.66 18.50
CA THR A 136 15.52 4.54 18.22
C THR A 136 16.14 5.14 19.48
N SER A 137 15.44 5.08 20.60
CA SER A 137 15.90 5.59 21.90
C SER A 137 15.44 4.67 23.01
N PRO A 138 16.22 4.52 24.09
CA PRO A 138 15.81 3.71 25.24
C PRO A 138 14.49 4.17 25.83
N PHE A 139 13.60 3.23 26.14
CA PHE A 139 12.30 3.51 26.74
C PHE A 139 11.88 2.35 27.64
N TYR A 140 11.68 2.61 28.92
CA TYR A 140 11.44 1.58 29.94
C TYR A 140 10.13 1.85 30.66
N TYR A 141 9.32 0.81 30.85
CA TYR A 141 8.04 0.89 31.56
C TYR A 141 7.59 -0.49 32.03
N HIS A 142 6.68 -0.50 33.01
CA HIS A 142 5.90 -1.67 33.38
C HIS A 142 4.60 -1.71 32.57
N SER A 143 3.80 -2.78 32.69
CA SER A 143 2.69 -3.00 31.76
C SER A 143 1.34 -3.14 32.43
N SER A 144 0.33 -2.54 31.81
CA SER A 144 -1.08 -2.90 32.00
C SER A 144 -1.48 -3.83 30.87
N PHE A 145 -2.32 -4.82 31.14
CA PHE A 145 -2.83 -5.74 30.12
C PHE A 145 -4.34 -5.80 30.17
N LEU A 146 -4.94 -5.94 29.00
CA LEU A 146 -6.35 -6.23 28.81
C LEU A 146 -6.45 -7.56 28.07
N ILE A 147 -6.93 -8.60 28.75
CA ILE A 147 -6.98 -9.98 28.25
C ILE A 147 -8.45 -10.39 28.15
N VAL A 148 -8.92 -10.76 26.96
CA VAL A 148 -10.35 -10.94 26.67
C VAL A 148 -10.58 -12.25 25.96
N ASP A 149 -11.58 -13.00 26.41
CA ASP A 149 -12.16 -14.14 25.69
C ASP A 149 -13.68 -13.97 25.54
N SER A 150 -14.39 -15.00 25.09
CA SER A 150 -15.85 -14.93 24.91
C SER A 150 -16.64 -14.81 26.21
N ASN A 151 -16.04 -15.07 27.37
CA ASN A 151 -16.74 -15.12 28.66
C ASN A 151 -16.45 -13.89 29.50
N GLU A 152 -15.17 -13.51 29.60
CA GLU A 152 -14.71 -12.49 30.53
C GLU A 152 -13.51 -11.71 30.00
N CYS A 153 -13.22 -10.62 30.69
CA CYS A 153 -12.02 -9.83 30.51
C CYS A 153 -11.25 -9.73 31.82
N TRP A 154 -9.93 -9.81 31.78
CA TRP A 154 -9.05 -9.50 32.90
C TRP A 154 -8.22 -8.26 32.59
N ILE A 155 -8.22 -7.32 33.54
CA ILE A 155 -7.25 -6.22 33.58
C ILE A 155 -6.18 -6.61 34.59
N ILE A 156 -4.91 -6.58 34.21
CA ILE A 156 -3.78 -6.78 35.13
C ILE A 156 -2.77 -5.66 34.96
N GLU A 157 -2.45 -4.99 36.07
CA GLU A 157 -1.48 -3.89 36.12
C GLU A 157 -0.28 -4.33 36.97
N THR A 158 0.91 -4.22 36.39
CA THR A 158 2.12 -4.84 36.93
C THR A 158 3.15 -3.79 37.32
N VAL A 159 3.94 -4.08 38.36
CA VAL A 159 5.08 -3.26 38.81
C VAL A 159 6.19 -4.18 39.29
N GLY A 160 7.28 -4.28 38.53
CA GLY A 160 8.31 -5.29 38.77
C GLY A 160 7.71 -6.70 38.68
N LYS A 161 7.74 -7.42 39.82
CA LYS A 161 7.09 -8.73 39.99
C LYS A 161 5.68 -8.64 40.59
N GLU A 162 5.31 -7.49 41.13
CA GLU A 162 4.05 -7.28 41.82
C GLU A 162 2.93 -6.95 40.83
N TYR A 163 1.68 -7.22 41.21
CA TYR A 163 0.53 -6.95 40.36
C TYR A 163 -0.75 -6.66 41.16
N ALA A 164 -1.69 -5.99 40.51
CA ALA A 164 -3.11 -6.04 40.86
C ALA A 164 -3.93 -6.40 39.61
N ALA A 165 -5.02 -7.15 39.80
CA ALA A 165 -5.86 -7.64 38.72
C ALA A 165 -7.34 -7.56 39.06
N LYS A 166 -8.15 -7.35 38.02
CA LYS A 166 -9.60 -7.25 38.11
C LYS A 166 -10.28 -8.01 36.99
N ARG A 167 -11.31 -8.78 37.36
CA ARG A 167 -12.20 -9.50 36.47
C ARG A 167 -13.36 -8.60 36.05
N ILE A 168 -13.61 -8.56 34.75
CA ILE A 168 -14.63 -7.74 34.12
C ILE A 168 -15.59 -8.65 33.37
N THR A 169 -16.88 -8.53 33.70
CA THR A 169 -17.96 -9.31 33.07
C THR A 169 -19.10 -8.43 32.53
N LYS A 170 -19.09 -7.13 32.84
CA LYS A 170 -20.16 -6.20 32.46
C LYS A 170 -19.64 -4.80 32.17
N GLY A 171 -20.37 -4.07 31.33
CA GLY A 171 -20.14 -2.67 31.03
C GLY A 171 -18.97 -2.42 30.08
N ILE A 172 -18.47 -1.18 30.08
CA ILE A 172 -17.37 -0.73 29.24
C ILE A 172 -16.18 -0.34 30.13
N HIS A 173 -14.99 -0.85 29.82
CA HIS A 173 -13.77 -0.62 30.60
C HIS A 173 -12.59 -0.20 29.72
N THR A 174 -11.69 0.62 30.27
CA THR A 174 -10.49 1.08 29.60
C THR A 174 -9.28 1.06 30.51
N ILE A 175 -8.12 0.82 29.91
CA ILE A 175 -6.80 1.07 30.50
C ILE A 175 -6.11 2.15 29.65
N SER A 176 -5.11 2.83 30.22
CA SER A 176 -4.31 3.87 29.56
C SER A 176 -2.90 3.89 30.16
N ASN A 177 -2.10 4.91 29.85
CA ASN A 177 -0.73 5.09 30.33
C ASN A 177 -0.61 5.48 31.82
N ARG A 178 -1.53 4.96 32.65
CA ARG A 178 -1.65 5.23 34.08
C ARG A 178 -2.27 4.00 34.76
N ILE A 179 -1.86 3.78 36.00
CA ILE A 179 -2.50 2.82 36.90
C ILE A 179 -3.99 3.19 37.03
N SER A 180 -4.87 2.24 36.76
CA SER A 180 -6.32 2.40 36.74
C SER A 180 -6.96 2.05 38.08
N PHE A 181 -6.23 1.33 38.94
CA PHE A 181 -6.73 0.83 40.21
C PHE A 181 -6.52 1.81 41.37
N GLY A 182 -7.55 1.90 42.21
CA GLY A 182 -7.62 2.79 43.36
C GLY A 182 -7.32 2.07 44.67
N LYS A 183 -8.28 2.10 45.60
CA LYS A 183 -8.22 1.38 46.88
C LYS A 183 -8.28 -0.13 46.69
N VAL A 184 -7.91 -0.90 47.72
CA VAL A 184 -7.88 -2.37 47.69
C VAL A 184 -9.19 -3.01 47.21
N ASN A 185 -10.33 -2.43 47.57
CA ASN A 185 -11.66 -2.93 47.15
C ASN A 185 -12.01 -2.66 45.67
N THR A 186 -11.10 -2.10 44.89
CA THR A 186 -11.35 -1.77 43.47
C THR A 186 -10.83 -2.83 42.49
N PHE A 187 -10.07 -3.81 42.98
CA PHE A 187 -9.51 -4.94 42.23
C PHE A 187 -9.74 -6.26 43.00
N ASP A 188 -9.70 -7.38 42.29
CA ASP A 188 -10.12 -8.68 42.82
C ASP A 188 -8.94 -9.53 43.32
N GLU A 189 -7.77 -9.35 42.72
CA GLU A 189 -6.55 -10.07 43.06
C GLU A 189 -5.35 -9.11 43.10
N TYR A 190 -4.37 -9.40 43.95
CA TYR A 190 -3.11 -8.66 44.01
C TYR A 190 -2.02 -9.53 44.64
N SER A 191 -0.76 -9.23 44.32
CA SER A 191 0.37 -9.92 44.94
C SER A 191 0.54 -9.53 46.41
N LYS A 192 0.92 -10.49 47.25
CA LYS A 192 1.07 -10.29 48.70
C LYS A 192 2.00 -9.11 49.03
N ASN A 193 3.12 -9.00 48.33
CA ASN A 193 4.13 -7.99 48.63
C ASN A 193 3.78 -6.60 48.08
N LEU A 194 2.72 -6.44 47.27
CA LEU A 194 2.34 -5.14 46.68
C LEU A 194 2.08 -4.08 47.76
N ILE A 195 1.36 -4.43 48.81
CA ILE A 195 0.99 -3.50 49.88
C ILE A 195 2.13 -3.38 50.89
N GLU A 196 2.79 -4.50 51.22
CA GLU A 196 3.95 -4.51 52.11
C GLU A 196 5.09 -3.61 51.57
N GLN A 197 5.35 -3.65 50.26
CA GLN A 197 6.31 -2.76 49.61
C GLN A 197 5.89 -1.30 49.68
N ALA A 198 4.60 -0.98 49.53
CA ALA A 198 4.14 0.41 49.62
C ALA A 198 4.26 0.98 51.04
N ILE A 199 3.96 0.17 52.06
CA ILE A 199 4.13 0.53 53.47
C ILE A 199 5.63 0.70 53.80
N SER A 200 6.47 -0.25 53.38
CA SER A 200 7.91 -0.19 53.61
C SER A 200 8.58 1.02 52.96
N ASN A 201 8.04 1.52 51.84
CA ASN A 201 8.52 2.73 51.17
C ASN A 201 7.88 4.02 51.73
N GLY A 202 7.02 3.93 52.75
CA GLY A 202 6.34 5.07 53.36
C GLY A 202 5.32 5.75 52.45
N TRP A 203 4.76 5.05 51.47
CA TRP A 203 3.77 5.61 50.54
C TRP A 203 2.33 5.52 51.07
N CYS A 204 2.09 4.64 52.02
CA CYS A 204 0.84 4.50 52.78
C CYS A 204 1.14 3.91 54.17
N ASN A 205 0.20 4.03 55.11
CA ASN A 205 0.42 3.60 56.51
C ASN A 205 -0.16 2.22 56.83
N SER A 206 -1.19 1.78 56.11
CA SER A 206 -1.87 0.50 56.32
C SER A 206 -2.55 0.00 55.04
N ILE A 207 -3.15 -1.19 55.11
CA ILE A 207 -3.93 -1.76 54.00
C ILE A 207 -5.18 -0.92 53.68
N GLU A 208 -5.81 -0.31 54.69
CA GLU A 208 -7.00 0.53 54.52
C GLU A 208 -6.68 1.86 53.82
N ASP A 209 -5.46 2.39 54.05
CA ASP A 209 -4.93 3.61 53.44
C ASP A 209 -4.38 3.37 52.02
N PHE A 210 -4.09 2.11 51.68
CA PHE A 210 -3.49 1.76 50.40
C PHE A 210 -4.35 2.21 49.20
N HIS A 211 -3.70 2.86 48.25
CA HIS A 211 -4.28 3.25 46.97
C HIS A 211 -3.24 3.05 45.86
N PHE A 212 -3.45 2.06 44.99
CA PHE A 212 -2.43 1.57 44.06
C PHE A 212 -1.87 2.70 43.19
N GLU A 213 -2.75 3.45 42.53
CA GLU A 213 -2.35 4.60 41.72
C GLU A 213 -1.51 5.64 42.49
N LYS A 214 -1.91 6.05 43.70
CA LYS A 214 -1.19 7.08 44.46
C LYS A 214 0.17 6.59 44.95
N CYS A 215 0.24 5.31 45.34
CA CYS A 215 1.45 4.71 45.86
C CYS A 215 2.49 4.53 44.74
N TYR A 216 2.07 4.03 43.59
CA TYR A 216 3.00 3.54 42.56
C TYR A 216 3.15 4.41 41.32
N SER A 217 2.22 5.32 41.00
CA SER A 217 2.33 6.13 39.78
C SER A 217 3.56 7.03 39.81
N GLY A 218 4.31 7.05 38.69
CA GLY A 218 5.39 8.00 38.48
C GLY A 218 4.89 9.42 38.16
N ASN A 219 5.81 10.33 37.86
CA ASN A 219 5.49 11.68 37.38
C ASN A 219 5.01 11.62 35.91
N VAL A 220 3.74 11.32 35.70
CA VAL A 220 3.12 11.22 34.36
C VAL A 220 1.98 12.22 34.15
N ASN A 221 1.78 12.59 32.88
CA ASN A 221 0.80 13.56 32.44
C ASN A 221 -0.64 12.99 32.52
N LYS A 222 -1.48 13.52 33.43
CA LYS A 222 -2.80 12.93 33.81
C LYS A 222 -3.91 13.06 32.76
N ILE A 223 -3.67 13.71 31.63
CA ILE A 223 -4.75 14.27 30.78
C ILE A 223 -5.37 13.23 29.81
N ARG A 224 -4.62 12.23 29.34
CA ARG A 224 -5.08 11.29 28.29
C ARG A 224 -6.13 10.28 28.79
N GLN A 225 -6.00 9.75 30.00
CA GLN A 225 -6.93 8.77 30.58
C GLN A 225 -8.34 9.37 30.80
N SER A 226 -8.42 10.67 31.12
CA SER A 226 -9.71 11.36 31.24
C SER A 226 -10.49 11.31 29.93
N ARG A 227 -9.83 11.28 28.77
CA ARG A 227 -10.51 11.24 27.47
C ARG A 227 -11.20 9.91 27.19
N SER A 228 -10.53 8.79 27.43
CA SER A 228 -11.15 7.47 27.24
C SER A 228 -12.35 7.31 28.19
N PHE A 229 -12.20 7.74 29.45
CA PHE A 229 -13.29 7.75 30.43
C PHE A 229 -14.44 8.71 30.05
N ASP A 230 -14.14 9.90 29.53
CA ASP A 230 -15.15 10.86 29.05
C ASP A 230 -15.95 10.32 27.86
N LEU A 231 -15.30 9.59 26.94
CA LEU A 231 -15.99 8.96 25.82
C LEU A 231 -16.89 7.82 26.28
N ILE A 232 -16.41 6.97 27.20
CA ILE A 232 -17.21 5.91 27.81
C ILE A 232 -18.43 6.49 28.52
N SER A 233 -18.22 7.52 29.35
CA SER A 233 -19.29 8.15 30.13
C SER A 233 -20.30 8.91 29.24
N LYS A 234 -19.88 9.45 28.10
CA LYS A 234 -20.79 10.03 27.11
C LYS A 234 -21.59 8.97 26.35
N GLN A 235 -20.98 7.84 26.00
CA GLN A 235 -21.67 6.74 25.33
C GLN A 235 -22.65 6.04 26.26
N SER A 236 -22.29 5.80 27.52
CA SER A 236 -23.21 5.22 28.52
C SER A 236 -24.38 6.16 28.86
N LYS A 237 -24.18 7.49 28.78
CA LYS A 237 -25.23 8.50 29.00
C LYS A 237 -26.16 8.74 27.80
N LYS A 238 -25.79 8.36 26.57
CA LYS A 238 -26.66 8.54 25.38
C LYS A 238 -27.94 7.72 25.45
N HIS A 239 -27.99 6.66 26.26
CA HIS A 239 -29.14 5.77 26.37
C HIS A 239 -29.47 5.43 27.84
N PRO A 240 -29.93 6.39 28.66
CA PRO A 240 -30.40 6.07 30.00
C PRO A 240 -31.67 5.20 29.89
N GLY A 241 -31.61 3.96 30.37
CA GLY A 241 -32.77 3.05 30.43
C GLY A 241 -33.07 2.24 29.15
N LYS A 242 -32.23 2.30 28.12
CA LYS A 242 -32.22 1.34 27.00
C LYS A 242 -30.92 0.53 27.05
N SER A 243 -30.93 -0.74 26.62
CA SER A 243 -29.69 -1.50 26.45
C SER A 243 -28.73 -0.68 25.60
N CYS A 244 -27.51 -0.47 26.10
CA CYS A 244 -26.49 0.28 25.37
C CYS A 244 -26.27 -0.43 24.02
N GLN A 245 -26.24 0.33 22.91
CA GLN A 245 -26.09 -0.21 21.56
C GLN A 245 -24.66 0.04 21.04
N PHE A 246 -23.65 -0.26 21.85
CA PHE A 246 -22.26 -0.06 21.45
C PHE A 246 -21.88 -1.09 20.37
N ASN A 247 -21.45 -0.63 19.19
CA ASN A 247 -21.11 -1.52 18.08
C ASN A 247 -19.65 -1.37 17.63
N VAL A 248 -19.25 -2.16 16.64
CA VAL A 248 -17.89 -2.16 16.09
C VAL A 248 -17.47 -0.79 15.51
N MET A 249 -18.40 -0.05 14.89
CA MET A 249 -18.12 1.27 14.33
C MET A 249 -17.93 2.32 15.44
N ASP A 250 -18.63 2.19 16.56
CA ASP A 250 -18.37 3.01 17.75
C ASP A 250 -16.95 2.81 18.26
N MET A 251 -16.46 1.56 18.30
CA MET A 251 -15.07 1.27 18.67
C MET A 251 -14.07 1.88 17.67
N PHE A 252 -14.33 1.77 16.36
CA PHE A 252 -13.48 2.42 15.34
C PHE A 252 -13.39 3.93 15.59
N ASN A 253 -14.52 4.58 15.88
CA ASN A 253 -14.57 6.02 16.13
C ASN A 253 -13.85 6.42 17.43
N VAL A 254 -13.96 5.62 18.50
CA VAL A 254 -13.20 5.87 19.73
C VAL A 254 -11.69 5.83 19.46
N LEU A 255 -11.21 4.82 18.72
CA LEU A 255 -9.78 4.70 18.38
C LEU A 255 -9.26 5.81 17.45
N ARG A 256 -10.16 6.55 16.80
CA ARG A 256 -9.88 7.67 15.88
C ARG A 256 -9.95 9.05 16.52
N ASP A 257 -10.39 9.15 17.77
CA ASP A 257 -10.80 10.41 18.35
C ASP A 257 -9.63 11.41 18.56
N HIS A 258 -9.91 12.68 18.22
CA HIS A 258 -9.06 13.84 18.44
C HIS A 258 -9.83 14.94 19.19
N GLN A 259 -9.35 15.33 20.37
CA GLN A 259 -10.00 16.34 21.22
C GLN A 259 -9.50 17.75 20.93
N GLN A 260 -8.18 17.95 20.95
CA GLN A 260 -7.55 19.28 20.87
C GLN A 260 -7.26 19.72 19.44
N SER A 261 -7.36 18.80 18.48
CA SER A 261 -6.75 18.91 17.17
C SER A 261 -7.72 18.53 16.04
N LYS A 262 -9.02 18.78 16.24
CA LYS A 262 -10.09 18.42 15.28
C LYS A 262 -9.83 18.93 13.86
N ASP A 263 -9.29 20.14 13.75
CA ASP A 263 -9.05 20.79 12.45
C ASP A 263 -7.75 20.31 11.79
N CYS A 264 -6.79 19.82 12.57
CA CYS A 264 -5.58 19.14 12.08
C CYS A 264 -4.90 18.41 13.25
N PRO A 265 -4.94 17.07 13.29
CA PRO A 265 -4.41 16.24 14.38
C PRO A 265 -2.93 16.48 14.72
N GLY A 266 -2.17 17.02 13.77
CA GLY A 266 -0.76 17.38 13.94
C GLY A 266 -0.52 18.66 14.75
N ASN A 267 -1.51 19.55 14.90
CA ASN A 267 -1.32 20.89 15.47
C ASN A 267 -1.46 20.96 17.00
N GLY A 268 -1.84 19.86 17.67
CA GLY A 268 -1.97 19.83 19.13
C GLY A 268 -0.60 19.89 19.85
N LEU A 269 -0.54 20.58 20.99
CA LEU A 269 0.67 20.69 21.83
C LEU A 269 0.89 19.50 22.79
N THR A 270 -0.12 18.64 22.98
CA THR A 270 -0.10 17.54 23.97
C THR A 270 -0.50 16.18 23.36
N ASN A 271 -0.15 15.07 24.03
CA ASN A 271 -0.50 13.69 23.62
C ASN A 271 -1.85 13.21 24.17
N VAL A 272 -2.87 14.07 24.18
CA VAL A 272 -4.17 13.75 24.79
C VAL A 272 -5.12 13.01 23.86
N ASP A 273 -4.87 13.06 22.56
CA ASP A 273 -5.71 12.41 21.55
C ASP A 273 -5.56 10.87 21.61
N ILE A 274 -6.65 10.15 21.33
CA ILE A 274 -6.62 8.67 21.31
C ILE A 274 -5.88 8.19 20.08
N CYS A 275 -6.19 8.76 18.91
CA CYS A 275 -5.36 8.60 17.73
C CYS A 275 -4.16 9.56 17.83
N MET A 276 -2.99 9.03 18.15
CA MET A 276 -1.78 9.83 18.34
C MET A 276 -1.13 10.14 16.99
N HIS A 277 -0.81 11.42 16.74
CA HIS A 277 -0.08 11.87 15.56
C HIS A 277 1.30 12.40 15.94
N GLY A 278 2.32 11.94 15.24
CA GLY A 278 3.67 12.48 15.35
C GLY A 278 3.71 13.92 14.84
N ALA A 279 4.20 14.84 15.66
CA ALA A 279 4.27 16.27 15.36
C ALA A 279 5.52 16.92 15.97
N PHE A 280 5.72 18.20 15.67
CA PHE A 280 6.77 19.00 16.28
C PHE A 280 6.46 19.29 17.76
N GLY A 281 7.48 19.31 18.60
CA GLY A 281 7.39 19.68 20.03
C GLY A 281 8.05 18.64 20.95
N PRO A 282 8.30 18.99 22.23
CA PRO A 282 9.08 18.16 23.15
C PRO A 282 8.39 16.85 23.58
N ILE A 283 7.13 16.61 23.18
CA ILE A 283 6.31 15.51 23.69
C ILE A 283 5.67 14.67 22.55
N ARG A 284 5.58 15.16 21.30
CA ARG A 284 4.83 14.50 20.22
C ARG A 284 5.68 13.72 19.21
N PHE A 285 6.61 12.89 19.70
CA PHE A 285 7.50 12.07 18.84
C PHE A 285 6.92 10.69 18.47
N ASN A 286 5.79 10.33 19.07
CA ASN A 286 5.14 9.05 18.86
C ASN A 286 3.88 9.23 18.00
N GLN A 287 3.44 8.15 17.38
CA GLN A 287 2.18 8.08 16.66
C GLN A 287 1.52 6.71 16.85
N THR A 288 0.22 6.64 16.60
CA THR A 288 -0.44 5.35 16.48
C THR A 288 0.06 4.67 15.20
N THR A 289 0.74 3.52 15.35
CA THR A 289 1.35 2.78 14.25
C THR A 289 0.53 1.59 13.78
N GLY A 290 -0.50 1.22 14.55
CA GLY A 290 -1.52 0.26 14.15
C GLY A 290 -2.62 0.15 15.19
N SER A 291 -3.77 -0.34 14.76
CA SER A 291 -4.97 -0.49 15.60
C SER A 291 -5.63 -1.84 15.36
N LEU A 292 -6.16 -2.43 16.42
CA LEU A 292 -6.91 -3.70 16.39
C LEU A 292 -8.26 -3.50 17.09
N VAL A 293 -9.31 -3.98 16.45
CA VAL A 293 -10.63 -4.15 17.04
C VAL A 293 -11.08 -5.59 16.83
N SER A 294 -11.48 -6.29 17.89
CA SER A 294 -11.93 -7.67 17.82
C SER A 294 -13.37 -7.78 18.29
N VAL A 295 -14.21 -8.43 17.49
CA VAL A 295 -15.60 -8.77 17.81
C VAL A 295 -15.63 -10.25 18.17
N ILE A 296 -15.89 -10.56 19.44
CA ILE A 296 -15.77 -11.90 20.01
C ILE A 296 -17.19 -12.40 20.34
N PRO A 297 -17.77 -13.30 19.52
CA PRO A 297 -19.14 -13.77 19.74
C PRO A 297 -19.23 -14.70 20.96
N LYS A 298 -20.36 -14.65 21.67
CA LYS A 298 -20.72 -15.65 22.70
C LYS A 298 -21.04 -17.02 22.11
N SER A 299 -21.62 -17.02 20.91
CA SER A 299 -22.03 -18.25 20.24
C SER A 299 -20.81 -19.02 19.75
N LYS A 300 -20.67 -20.27 20.21
CA LYS A 300 -19.65 -21.19 19.70
C LYS A 300 -19.83 -21.54 18.22
N ASN A 301 -20.98 -21.25 17.61
CA ASN A 301 -21.22 -21.43 16.18
C ASN A 301 -20.67 -20.28 15.33
N GLN A 302 -20.17 -19.22 15.95
CA GLN A 302 -19.54 -18.09 15.27
C GLN A 302 -18.03 -18.07 15.56
N LEU A 303 -17.29 -17.42 14.66
CA LEU A 303 -15.87 -17.12 14.82
C LEU A 303 -15.69 -15.65 15.19
N PRO A 304 -14.70 -15.33 16.03
CA PRO A 304 -14.26 -13.95 16.21
C PRO A 304 -13.87 -13.31 14.89
N ILE A 305 -14.20 -12.02 14.75
CA ILE A 305 -13.80 -11.21 13.60
C ILE A 305 -12.81 -10.16 14.10
N HIS A 306 -11.64 -10.10 13.48
CA HIS A 306 -10.59 -9.17 13.87
C HIS A 306 -10.41 -8.12 12.79
N TYR A 307 -10.65 -6.87 13.13
CA TYR A 307 -10.48 -5.73 12.26
C TYR A 307 -9.17 -5.02 12.60
N ALA A 308 -8.25 -4.94 11.64
CA ALA A 308 -6.96 -4.30 11.85
C ALA A 308 -6.66 -3.24 10.80
N THR A 309 -6.04 -2.14 11.22
CA THR A 309 -5.57 -1.13 10.26
C THR A 309 -4.36 -1.61 9.49
N CYS A 310 -3.47 -2.40 10.10
CA CYS A 310 -2.19 -2.83 9.52
C CYS A 310 -1.25 -1.67 9.12
N THR A 311 -1.65 -0.43 9.41
CA THR A 311 -1.09 0.82 8.93
C THR A 311 -1.26 1.88 10.02
N SER A 312 -0.43 2.91 9.98
CA SER A 312 -0.44 4.01 10.96
C SER A 312 -1.72 4.83 10.91
N LEU A 313 -2.03 5.51 12.03
CA LEU A 313 -3.10 6.51 12.15
C LEU A 313 -4.50 5.96 11.76
N PRO A 314 -5.28 5.38 12.70
CA PRO A 314 -6.61 4.84 12.41
C PRO A 314 -7.58 5.87 11.81
N CYS A 315 -7.35 7.17 11.99
CA CYS A 315 -8.14 8.22 11.38
C CYS A 315 -7.87 8.41 9.88
N LEU A 316 -6.73 7.98 9.38
CA LEU A 316 -6.35 8.00 7.96
C LEU A 316 -6.20 6.58 7.39
N SER A 317 -6.60 5.57 8.17
CA SER A 317 -6.49 4.15 7.83
C SER A 317 -7.84 3.45 7.87
N ILE A 318 -7.87 2.27 7.27
CA ILE A 318 -9.08 1.46 7.10
C ILE A 318 -8.92 0.15 7.84
N PHE A 319 -9.90 -0.19 8.67
CA PHE A 319 -9.98 -1.44 9.41
C PHE A 319 -10.37 -2.60 8.48
N LYS A 320 -9.42 -3.50 8.22
CA LYS A 320 -9.57 -4.67 7.35
C LYS A 320 -9.95 -5.90 8.18
N PRO A 321 -10.99 -6.66 7.80
CA PRO A 321 -11.38 -7.87 8.50
C PRO A 321 -10.38 -8.99 8.25
N ILE A 322 -10.07 -9.75 9.30
CA ILE A 322 -9.11 -10.84 9.35
C ILE A 322 -9.71 -11.95 10.22
N TRP A 323 -9.53 -13.20 9.78
CA TRP A 323 -9.79 -14.39 10.58
C TRP A 323 -8.52 -15.21 10.73
N LEU A 324 -8.37 -15.86 11.89
CA LEU A 324 -7.17 -16.66 12.18
C LEU A 324 -7.22 -18.06 11.57
N ASP A 325 -8.41 -18.56 11.25
CA ASP A 325 -8.56 -19.84 10.58
C ASP A 325 -8.10 -19.79 9.12
N SER A 326 -7.78 -18.60 8.59
CA SER A 326 -7.25 -18.39 7.24
C SER A 326 -5.89 -19.06 7.00
N SER A 327 -5.89 -20.16 6.25
CA SER A 327 -4.72 -20.84 5.69
C SER A 327 -3.92 -19.97 4.72
N SER A 328 -4.57 -18.98 4.11
CA SER A 328 -3.93 -18.01 3.23
C SER A 328 -3.59 -16.74 3.99
N ILE A 329 -2.32 -16.58 4.32
CA ILE A 329 -1.84 -15.37 4.97
C ILE A 329 -1.79 -14.27 3.90
N PRO A 330 -2.37 -13.06 4.11
CA PRO A 330 -2.23 -11.97 3.16
C PRO A 330 -0.75 -11.75 2.79
N PRO A 331 -0.40 -11.45 1.52
CA PRO A 331 0.99 -11.37 1.06
C PRO A 331 1.88 -10.40 1.85
N THR A 332 1.27 -9.50 2.62
CA THR A 332 1.93 -8.48 3.44
C THR A 332 2.31 -8.95 4.84
N PHE A 333 1.84 -10.13 5.26
CA PHE A 333 2.10 -10.65 6.60
C PHE A 333 3.37 -11.49 6.61
N ILE A 334 4.10 -11.42 7.72
CA ILE A 334 5.34 -12.16 7.91
C ILE A 334 5.00 -13.52 8.54
N SER A 335 5.41 -14.61 7.89
CA SER A 335 5.17 -15.99 8.37
C SER A 335 6.37 -16.61 9.11
N SER A 336 7.43 -15.85 9.40
CA SER A 336 8.64 -16.38 10.05
C SER A 336 8.60 -16.27 11.57
N ARG A 337 8.96 -17.35 12.27
CA ARG A 337 9.15 -17.36 13.73
C ARG A 337 10.48 -16.79 14.20
N ASP A 338 11.54 -16.95 13.39
CA ASP A 338 12.92 -16.95 13.90
C ASP A 338 13.71 -15.65 13.62
N ASN A 339 13.14 -14.68 12.90
CA ASN A 339 13.91 -13.57 12.34
C ASN A 339 13.32 -12.18 12.67
N PHE A 340 12.97 -11.93 13.93
CA PHE A 340 12.60 -10.57 14.36
C PHE A 340 13.78 -9.58 14.30
N LEU A 341 15.03 -10.06 14.37
CA LEU A 341 16.22 -9.21 14.26
C LEU A 341 16.58 -8.86 12.80
N SER A 342 16.31 -9.72 11.82
CA SER A 342 16.74 -9.49 10.43
C SER A 342 15.86 -8.49 9.66
N ASN A 343 14.64 -8.23 10.15
CA ASN A 343 13.67 -7.32 9.51
C ASN A 343 13.58 -5.94 10.18
N ALA A 344 14.39 -5.69 11.22
CA ALA A 344 14.42 -4.44 11.97
C ALA A 344 15.19 -3.36 11.20
N SER A 345 14.64 -2.90 10.08
CA SER A 345 15.15 -1.71 9.40
C SER A 345 14.21 -0.54 9.63
N ILE A 346 14.76 0.56 10.16
CA ILE A 346 14.13 1.89 10.10
C ILE A 346 13.95 2.35 8.64
N THR A 347 14.58 1.67 7.69
CA THR A 347 14.60 2.03 6.28
C THR A 347 13.26 1.76 5.63
N TYR A 348 12.78 2.75 4.88
CA TYR A 348 11.64 2.66 3.98
C TYR A 348 11.75 1.47 3.03
N SER A 349 10.62 0.77 2.85
CA SER A 349 10.46 -0.29 1.85
C SER A 349 9.16 -0.10 1.09
N SER A 350 9.25 -0.02 -0.24
CA SER A 350 8.08 0.08 -1.12
C SER A 350 7.19 -1.16 -1.10
N ASN A 351 7.72 -2.30 -0.63
CA ASN A 351 6.99 -3.57 -0.56
C ASN A 351 6.22 -3.73 0.75
N ASN A 352 6.45 -2.86 1.74
CA ASN A 352 5.75 -2.90 3.03
C ASN A 352 4.52 -1.99 2.99
N ILE A 353 3.33 -2.57 3.22
CA ILE A 353 2.05 -1.85 3.20
C ILE A 353 1.98 -0.71 4.23
N TRP A 354 2.63 -0.88 5.38
CA TRP A 354 2.71 0.15 6.40
C TRP A 354 3.42 1.38 5.86
N TRP A 355 4.58 1.19 5.22
CA TRP A 355 5.33 2.29 4.59
C TRP A 355 4.55 2.94 3.45
N LYS A 356 3.89 2.15 2.59
CA LYS A 356 3.01 2.71 1.54
C LYS A 356 1.96 3.64 2.13
N SER A 357 1.21 3.16 3.12
CA SER A 357 0.17 3.95 3.79
C SER A 357 0.74 5.15 4.53
N GLU A 358 1.90 5.02 5.18
CA GLU A 358 2.55 6.11 5.90
C GLU A 358 2.92 7.27 4.96
N ILE A 359 3.37 6.97 3.74
CA ILE A 359 3.61 7.98 2.70
C ILE A 359 2.32 8.74 2.35
N VAL A 360 1.22 8.01 2.17
CA VAL A 360 -0.08 8.62 1.85
C VAL A 360 -0.58 9.47 3.00
N ASN A 361 -0.54 8.94 4.23
CA ASN A 361 -0.92 9.64 5.46
C ASN A 361 -0.15 10.95 5.60
N ARG A 362 1.16 10.93 5.36
CA ARG A 362 1.99 12.15 5.40
C ARG A 362 1.56 13.16 4.33
N ASN A 363 1.30 12.73 3.10
CA ASN A 363 0.83 13.67 2.08
C ASN A 363 -0.57 14.22 2.38
N ILE A 364 -1.46 13.42 2.96
CA ILE A 364 -2.80 13.88 3.40
C ILE A 364 -2.66 14.97 4.47
N MET A 365 -1.81 14.76 5.46
CA MET A 365 -1.62 15.71 6.57
C MET A 365 -1.17 17.10 6.11
N LYS A 366 -0.52 17.21 4.96
CA LYS A 366 -0.15 18.51 4.37
C LYS A 366 -1.32 19.35 3.92
N TYR A 367 -2.45 18.72 3.63
CA TYR A 367 -3.65 19.33 3.10
C TYR A 367 -4.87 18.79 3.85
N TYR A 368 -4.70 18.56 5.16
CA TYR A 368 -5.63 17.78 5.97
C TYR A 368 -7.04 18.36 5.89
N GLN A 369 -7.18 19.68 6.01
CA GLN A 369 -8.48 20.34 6.00
C GLN A 369 -9.22 20.18 4.67
N LYS A 370 -8.48 20.10 3.55
CA LYS A 370 -9.05 19.90 2.21
C LYS A 370 -9.46 18.46 1.94
N LEU A 371 -8.74 17.51 2.53
CA LEU A 371 -8.87 16.10 2.17
C LEU A 371 -9.71 15.29 3.16
N ILE A 372 -9.71 15.66 4.44
CA ILE A 372 -10.20 14.79 5.50
C ILE A 372 -11.68 14.44 5.36
N GLN A 373 -12.54 15.38 4.99
CA GLN A 373 -13.98 15.13 4.87
C GLN A 373 -14.25 14.03 3.83
N GLN A 374 -13.62 14.13 2.66
CA GLN A 374 -13.81 13.15 1.59
C GLN A 374 -13.20 11.79 1.96
N ILE A 375 -12.01 11.80 2.58
CA ILE A 375 -11.35 10.58 3.08
C ILE A 375 -12.23 9.86 4.09
N GLN A 376 -12.83 10.59 5.04
CA GLN A 376 -13.73 10.02 6.05
C GLN A 376 -14.97 9.40 5.41
N ILE A 377 -15.58 10.06 4.41
CA ILE A 377 -16.72 9.51 3.69
C ILE A 377 -16.34 8.20 2.98
N GLU A 378 -15.28 8.21 2.18
CA GLU A 378 -14.83 7.05 1.41
C GLU A 378 -14.43 5.88 2.33
N ARG A 379 -13.71 6.17 3.41
CA ARG A 379 -13.35 5.19 4.45
C ARG A 379 -14.57 4.58 5.11
N ASN A 380 -15.48 5.40 5.63
CA ASN A 380 -16.64 4.92 6.38
C ASN A 380 -17.57 4.08 5.48
N LEU A 381 -17.73 4.46 4.21
CA LEU A 381 -18.48 3.66 3.23
C LEU A 381 -17.87 2.28 3.05
N LEU A 382 -16.54 2.19 2.85
CA LEU A 382 -15.86 0.91 2.66
C LEU A 382 -15.91 0.05 3.94
N GLU A 383 -15.72 0.63 5.11
CA GLU A 383 -15.79 -0.09 6.39
C GLU A 383 -17.18 -0.63 6.69
N ASN A 384 -18.24 0.14 6.40
CA ASN A 384 -19.61 -0.35 6.53
C ASN A 384 -19.86 -1.56 5.62
N GLN A 385 -19.31 -1.55 4.40
CA GLN A 385 -19.37 -2.72 3.51
C GLN A 385 -18.60 -3.91 4.07
N PHE A 386 -17.42 -3.66 4.66
CA PHE A 386 -16.62 -4.71 5.29
C PHE A 386 -17.34 -5.33 6.48
N ILE A 387 -17.90 -4.53 7.38
CA ILE A 387 -18.66 -5.00 8.54
C ILE A 387 -19.86 -5.83 8.08
N TYR A 388 -20.66 -5.31 7.15
CA TYR A 388 -21.85 -5.99 6.64
C TYR A 388 -21.52 -7.38 6.05
N LYS A 389 -20.47 -7.46 5.22
CA LYS A 389 -20.04 -8.72 4.61
C LYS A 389 -19.42 -9.67 5.64
N SER A 390 -18.58 -9.16 6.55
CA SER A 390 -17.94 -9.97 7.60
C SER A 390 -18.95 -10.64 8.52
N ASN A 391 -20.04 -9.94 8.88
CA ASN A 391 -21.10 -10.50 9.71
C ASN A 391 -21.77 -11.72 9.06
N LYS A 392 -21.93 -11.74 7.73
CA LYS A 392 -22.43 -12.90 6.98
C LYS A 392 -21.45 -14.06 6.93
N LEU A 393 -20.16 -13.80 7.10
CA LEU A 393 -19.08 -14.79 7.08
C LEU A 393 -18.66 -15.28 8.47
N SER A 394 -19.31 -14.76 9.52
CA SER A 394 -19.00 -15.05 10.93
C SER A 394 -19.31 -16.49 11.36
N SER A 395 -20.20 -17.18 10.63
CA SER A 395 -20.60 -18.55 10.95
C SER A 395 -19.45 -19.54 10.72
N ARG A 396 -19.21 -20.44 11.68
CA ARG A 396 -18.22 -21.53 11.57
C ARG A 396 -18.52 -22.51 10.44
N TYR A 397 -19.76 -22.56 9.96
CA TYR A 397 -20.18 -23.43 8.86
C TYR A 397 -19.83 -22.87 7.47
N ILE A 398 -19.47 -21.58 7.39
CA ILE A 398 -18.93 -20.98 6.17
C ILE A 398 -17.50 -21.47 5.97
N SER A 399 -17.12 -21.72 4.72
CA SER A 399 -15.78 -22.22 4.42
C SER A 399 -14.70 -21.20 4.76
N GLU A 400 -13.55 -21.71 5.17
CA GLU A 400 -12.35 -20.91 5.42
C GLU A 400 -11.91 -20.14 4.17
N GLU A 401 -11.92 -20.80 3.00
CA GLU A 401 -11.58 -20.21 1.71
C GLU A 401 -12.40 -18.94 1.40
N GLN A 402 -13.70 -18.92 1.72
CA GLN A 402 -14.55 -17.75 1.54
C GLN A 402 -14.14 -16.57 2.44
N ARG A 403 -13.76 -16.83 3.70
CA ARG A 403 -13.23 -15.79 4.61
C ARG A 403 -11.88 -15.27 4.13
N ASN A 404 -11.04 -16.15 3.60
CA ASN A 404 -9.70 -15.81 3.11
C ASN A 404 -9.79 -14.94 1.86
N HIS A 405 -10.63 -15.34 0.90
CA HIS A 405 -10.92 -14.53 -0.29
C HIS A 405 -11.47 -13.15 0.09
N PHE A 406 -12.34 -13.08 1.10
CA PHE A 406 -12.87 -11.79 1.53
C PHE A 406 -11.82 -10.92 2.22
N THR A 407 -10.93 -11.51 3.02
CA THR A 407 -9.78 -10.80 3.61
C THR A 407 -8.89 -10.24 2.50
N ILE A 408 -8.47 -11.05 1.53
CA ILE A 408 -7.64 -10.62 0.40
C ILE A 408 -8.32 -9.50 -0.39
N PHE A 409 -9.61 -9.66 -0.70
CA PHE A 409 -10.41 -8.64 -1.36
C PHE A 409 -10.43 -7.32 -0.57
N ALA A 410 -10.59 -7.37 0.75
CA ALA A 410 -10.60 -6.17 1.57
C ALA A 410 -9.24 -5.43 1.54
N PHE A 411 -8.12 -6.16 1.53
CA PHE A 411 -6.80 -5.56 1.38
C PHE A 411 -6.61 -4.89 0.01
N ASP A 412 -7.03 -5.53 -1.08
CA ASP A 412 -6.99 -4.97 -2.44
C ASP A 412 -7.82 -3.69 -2.58
N GLN A 413 -9.06 -3.70 -2.07
CA GLN A 413 -9.93 -2.51 -2.07
C GLN A 413 -9.32 -1.34 -1.29
N VAL A 414 -8.63 -1.63 -0.18
CA VAL A 414 -7.92 -0.61 0.59
C VAL A 414 -6.71 -0.06 -0.18
N ASP A 415 -5.94 -0.90 -0.87
CA ASP A 415 -4.77 -0.45 -1.67
C ASP A 415 -5.23 0.49 -2.81
N GLN A 416 -6.32 0.13 -3.51
CA GLN A 416 -6.93 0.99 -4.54
C GLN A 416 -7.36 2.35 -3.98
N LEU A 417 -8.00 2.36 -2.80
CA LEU A 417 -8.47 3.59 -2.18
C LEU A 417 -7.33 4.47 -1.66
N ILE A 418 -6.28 3.86 -1.09
CA ILE A 418 -5.07 4.57 -0.66
C ILE A 418 -4.35 5.20 -1.86
N ASN A 419 -4.26 4.50 -2.99
CA ASN A 419 -3.68 5.06 -4.23
C ASN A 419 -4.49 6.26 -4.75
N LYS A 420 -5.82 6.19 -4.65
CA LYS A 420 -6.71 7.32 -4.96
C LYS A 420 -6.44 8.52 -4.05
N TRP A 421 -6.32 8.30 -2.74
CA TRP A 421 -6.00 9.36 -1.78
C TRP A 421 -4.62 9.96 -2.00
N PHE A 422 -3.63 9.13 -2.31
CA PHE A 422 -2.29 9.59 -2.67
C PHE A 422 -2.34 10.52 -3.87
N SER A 423 -2.99 10.10 -4.96
CA SER A 423 -3.11 10.89 -6.18
C SER A 423 -3.77 12.25 -5.90
N ARG A 424 -4.83 12.28 -5.09
CA ARG A 424 -5.52 13.52 -4.68
C ARG A 424 -4.61 14.45 -3.87
N ALA A 425 -3.94 13.92 -2.85
CA ALA A 425 -3.01 14.69 -2.03
C ALA A 425 -1.79 15.18 -2.85
N TYR A 426 -1.36 14.37 -3.81
CA TYR A 426 -0.26 14.68 -4.71
C TYR A 426 -0.63 15.82 -5.67
N SER A 427 -1.84 15.82 -6.25
CA SER A 427 -2.31 16.92 -7.11
C SER A 427 -2.35 18.26 -6.38
N LEU A 428 -2.85 18.30 -5.14
CA LEU A 428 -2.88 19.52 -4.33
C LEU A 428 -1.48 20.12 -4.09
N SER A 429 -0.42 19.31 -4.16
CA SER A 429 0.95 19.80 -4.01
C SER A 429 1.45 20.69 -5.15
N PHE A 430 0.76 20.68 -6.30
CA PHE A 430 1.03 21.60 -7.40
C PHE A 430 0.20 22.89 -7.33
N GLU A 431 -0.96 22.82 -6.69
CA GLU A 431 -1.90 23.93 -6.59
C GLU A 431 -1.61 24.84 -5.40
N MET A 432 -1.11 24.27 -4.30
CA MET A 432 -0.91 25.00 -3.05
C MET A 432 0.27 24.52 -2.20
N LYS A 433 0.77 25.44 -1.38
CA LYS A 433 1.78 25.14 -0.35
C LYS A 433 1.17 24.26 0.75
N SER A 434 2.02 23.51 1.45
CA SER A 434 1.58 22.74 2.60
C SER A 434 0.93 23.64 3.66
N GLU A 435 -0.13 23.14 4.28
CA GLU A 435 -0.78 23.71 5.46
C GLU A 435 -0.02 23.39 6.76
N LEU A 436 1.06 22.59 6.70
CA LEU A 436 1.87 22.27 7.87
C LEU A 436 2.62 23.49 8.36
N PHE A 437 2.69 23.61 9.68
CA PHE A 437 3.55 24.59 10.33
C PHE A 437 5.02 24.31 10.03
N PHE A 438 5.82 25.36 9.81
CA PHE A 438 7.23 25.26 9.39
C PHE A 438 8.07 24.29 10.21
N PHE A 439 7.95 24.33 11.54
CA PHE A 439 8.72 23.42 12.41
C PHE A 439 8.26 21.96 12.30
N GLN A 440 6.99 21.72 11.98
CA GLN A 440 6.48 20.38 11.70
C GLN A 440 7.05 19.83 10.39
N GLU A 441 7.19 20.66 9.36
CA GLU A 441 7.89 20.26 8.13
C GLU A 441 9.34 19.86 8.39
N LEU A 442 10.06 20.60 9.25
CA LEU A 442 11.44 20.27 9.64
C LEU A 442 11.52 18.93 10.39
N THR A 443 10.63 18.69 11.35
CA THR A 443 10.55 17.41 12.08
C THR A 443 10.29 16.26 11.12
N TRP A 444 9.32 16.42 10.22
CA TRP A 444 8.97 15.41 9.25
C TRP A 444 10.08 15.15 8.23
N GLU A 445 10.85 16.17 7.86
CA GLU A 445 12.02 16.03 7.00
C GLU A 445 13.15 15.28 7.74
N GLY A 446 13.32 15.50 9.04
CA GLY A 446 14.21 14.71 9.90
C GLY A 446 13.82 13.23 9.91
N TRP A 447 12.54 12.93 10.13
CA TRP A 447 12.02 11.55 10.07
C TRP A 447 12.12 10.94 8.68
N ARG A 448 11.91 11.72 7.61
CA ARG A 448 12.13 11.25 6.24
C ARG A 448 13.57 10.78 6.06
N LYS A 449 14.55 11.60 6.48
CA LYS A 449 15.98 11.30 6.36
C LYS A 449 16.36 10.05 7.16
N SER A 450 15.91 9.94 8.42
CA SER A 450 16.25 8.78 9.27
C SER A 450 15.72 7.46 8.71
N ALA A 451 14.52 7.47 8.11
CA ALA A 451 13.96 6.31 7.45
C ALA A 451 14.42 6.13 5.99
N LYS A 452 15.31 6.99 5.47
CA LYS A 452 15.75 7.00 4.06
C LYS A 452 14.58 7.00 3.06
N ILE A 453 13.46 7.60 3.42
CA ILE A 453 12.31 7.75 2.52
C ILE A 453 12.74 8.65 1.35
N PRO A 454 12.57 8.24 0.09
CA PRO A 454 12.85 9.10 -1.06
C PRO A 454 12.06 10.41 -0.95
N LYS A 455 12.74 11.56 -1.11
CA LYS A 455 12.12 12.90 -1.10
C LYS A 455 10.93 12.98 -2.07
N GLN A 456 11.01 12.15 -3.11
CA GLN A 456 10.04 11.87 -4.15
C GLN A 456 8.64 11.53 -3.69
N LEU A 457 8.56 10.73 -2.64
CA LEU A 457 7.29 10.19 -2.19
C LEU A 457 6.55 11.16 -1.29
N LEU A 458 7.28 12.06 -0.64
CA LEU A 458 6.75 13.02 0.31
C LEU A 458 6.82 14.44 -0.22
N ASN A 459 6.88 14.68 -1.54
CA ASN A 459 6.83 15.99 -2.20
C ASN A 459 7.04 17.20 -1.26
N TYR A 460 8.25 17.31 -0.69
CA TYR A 460 8.70 18.54 -0.09
C TYR A 460 8.94 19.44 -1.27
N ALA A 461 8.01 20.37 -1.50
CA ALA A 461 7.90 21.15 -2.72
C ALA A 461 9.30 21.51 -3.28
N LYS A 462 9.68 20.80 -4.36
CA LYS A 462 10.41 21.31 -5.54
C LYS A 462 10.95 20.22 -6.48
N ASP A 463 11.24 18.99 -6.04
CA ASP A 463 12.22 18.18 -6.80
C ASP A 463 11.84 16.78 -7.28
N VAL A 464 10.55 16.40 -7.37
CA VAL A 464 10.21 15.05 -7.88
C VAL A 464 9.06 15.01 -8.87
N ARG A 465 9.29 14.19 -9.90
CA ARG A 465 8.68 14.14 -11.22
C ARG A 465 7.77 12.91 -11.36
N TYR A 466 6.46 13.13 -11.45
CA TYR A 466 5.50 12.20 -12.02
C TYR A 466 4.92 12.80 -13.30
N SER A 467 4.65 11.95 -14.29
CA SER A 467 4.06 12.36 -15.56
C SER A 467 2.62 12.85 -15.34
N PRO A 468 2.21 13.99 -15.92
CA PRO A 468 0.82 14.47 -15.82
C PRO A 468 -0.15 13.71 -16.73
N TYR A 469 0.24 12.53 -17.20
CA TYR A 469 -0.52 11.70 -18.11
C TYR A 469 -0.62 10.28 -17.54
N ASN A 470 -1.82 9.71 -17.60
CA ASN A 470 -2.01 8.28 -17.42
C ASN A 470 -1.61 7.59 -18.72
N LEU A 471 -0.77 6.56 -18.64
CA LEU A 471 -0.33 5.76 -19.78
C LEU A 471 -1.03 4.39 -19.77
N ILE A 472 -1.75 4.06 -20.82
CA ILE A 472 -2.35 2.73 -21.00
C ILE A 472 -1.73 2.10 -22.23
N SER A 473 -1.16 0.92 -22.03
CA SER A 473 -0.46 0.17 -23.05
C SER A 473 -1.33 -1.04 -23.42
N ILE A 474 -1.70 -1.15 -24.70
CA ILE A 474 -2.61 -2.19 -25.17
C ILE A 474 -1.80 -3.19 -26.00
N ASP A 475 -1.85 -4.47 -25.63
CA ASP A 475 -1.32 -5.51 -26.51
C ASP A 475 -2.26 -5.70 -27.71
N SER A 476 -1.73 -5.48 -28.91
CA SER A 476 -2.46 -5.63 -30.17
C SER A 476 -2.76 -7.10 -30.47
N HIS A 477 -3.71 -7.35 -31.37
CA HIS A 477 -3.98 -8.71 -31.86
C HIS A 477 -2.70 -9.38 -32.35
N GLY A 478 -2.52 -10.67 -32.01
CA GLY A 478 -1.32 -11.43 -32.32
C GLY A 478 -0.07 -11.06 -31.51
N HIS A 479 -0.16 -10.12 -30.54
CA HIS A 479 0.95 -9.67 -29.71
C HIS A 479 0.67 -9.90 -28.23
N GLY A 480 1.75 -10.08 -27.45
CA GLY A 480 1.70 -10.28 -26.00
C GLY A 480 0.68 -11.33 -25.56
N GLU A 481 -0.20 -11.02 -24.60
CA GLU A 481 -1.23 -11.98 -24.13
C GLU A 481 -2.60 -11.79 -24.82
N THR A 482 -2.71 -10.89 -25.80
CA THR A 482 -3.96 -10.68 -26.52
C THR A 482 -4.23 -11.83 -27.49
N THR A 483 -5.42 -12.43 -27.37
CA THR A 483 -5.93 -13.49 -28.24
C THR A 483 -7.02 -12.91 -29.15
N GLY A 484 -6.94 -13.16 -30.46
CA GLY A 484 -7.84 -12.58 -31.46
C GLY A 484 -9.11 -13.41 -31.75
N ARG A 485 -9.95 -12.92 -32.68
CA ARG A 485 -11.21 -13.57 -33.12
C ARG A 485 -11.03 -14.77 -34.07
N GLY A 486 -9.82 -15.29 -34.22
CA GLY A 486 -9.44 -16.29 -35.23
C GLY A 486 -8.04 -16.04 -35.78
N GLU A 487 -7.71 -16.66 -36.92
CA GLU A 487 -6.38 -16.59 -37.55
C GLU A 487 -6.13 -15.29 -38.33
N ASP A 488 -7.18 -14.62 -38.82
CA ASP A 488 -7.09 -13.41 -39.64
C ASP A 488 -7.72 -12.19 -38.95
N PHE A 489 -6.96 -11.10 -38.88
CA PHE A 489 -7.41 -9.79 -38.41
C PHE A 489 -6.66 -8.67 -39.15
N THR A 490 -7.24 -7.47 -39.11
CA THR A 490 -6.67 -6.26 -39.71
C THR A 490 -6.33 -5.21 -38.64
N PHE A 491 -5.60 -4.16 -39.05
CA PHE A 491 -5.42 -3.01 -38.18
C PHE A 491 -6.72 -2.24 -37.90
N TRP A 492 -7.77 -2.42 -38.72
CA TRP A 492 -9.10 -1.86 -38.44
C TRP A 492 -9.79 -2.59 -37.28
N ASP A 493 -9.66 -3.91 -37.21
CA ASP A 493 -10.18 -4.71 -36.10
C ASP A 493 -9.50 -4.33 -34.79
N THR A 494 -8.16 -4.23 -34.82
CA THR A 494 -7.37 -3.84 -33.64
C THR A 494 -7.70 -2.41 -33.17
N ALA A 495 -7.91 -1.47 -34.10
CA ALA A 495 -8.34 -0.12 -33.78
C ALA A 495 -9.73 -0.09 -33.15
N SER A 496 -10.69 -0.84 -33.72
CA SER A 496 -12.05 -0.94 -33.21
C SER A 496 -12.09 -1.56 -31.81
N ASP A 497 -11.38 -2.66 -31.57
CA ASP A 497 -11.37 -3.31 -30.26
C ASP A 497 -10.63 -2.45 -29.21
N SER A 498 -9.58 -1.73 -29.60
CA SER A 498 -8.92 -0.74 -28.73
C SER A 498 -9.87 0.38 -28.32
N LEU A 499 -10.69 0.90 -29.26
CA LEU A 499 -11.70 1.92 -28.97
C LEU A 499 -12.81 1.40 -28.04
N GLN A 500 -13.26 0.15 -28.24
CA GLN A 500 -14.23 -0.51 -27.37
C GLN A 500 -13.68 -0.74 -25.95
N LEU A 501 -12.41 -1.15 -25.83
CA LEU A 501 -11.73 -1.26 -24.55
C LEU A 501 -11.69 0.10 -23.83
N LEU A 502 -11.30 1.16 -24.54
CA LEU A 502 -11.28 2.51 -23.97
C LEU A 502 -12.68 2.96 -23.53
N THR A 503 -13.74 2.57 -24.25
CA THR A 503 -15.12 2.80 -23.82
C THR A 503 -15.44 2.06 -22.52
N LYS A 504 -15.03 0.80 -22.37
CA LYS A 504 -15.21 0.01 -21.13
C LYS A 504 -14.43 0.60 -19.95
N LEU A 505 -13.26 1.19 -20.20
CA LEU A 505 -12.47 1.90 -19.20
C LEU A 505 -13.02 3.30 -18.86
N GLY A 506 -14.06 3.76 -19.57
CA GLY A 506 -14.65 5.08 -19.37
C GLY A 506 -13.79 6.23 -19.91
N LEU A 507 -12.91 5.96 -20.87
CA LEU A 507 -11.98 6.92 -21.46
C LEU A 507 -12.53 7.47 -22.76
N ASN A 508 -13.08 8.68 -22.67
CA ASN A 508 -13.81 9.32 -23.77
C ASN A 508 -12.97 10.28 -24.61
N GLN A 509 -11.80 10.71 -24.12
CA GLN A 509 -10.89 11.60 -24.83
C GLN A 509 -9.45 11.20 -24.49
N PHE A 510 -8.59 11.06 -25.50
CA PHE A 510 -7.22 10.57 -25.32
C PHE A 510 -6.29 10.95 -26.46
N TYR A 511 -4.99 10.97 -26.19
CA TYR A 511 -3.95 10.94 -27.22
C TYR A 511 -3.57 9.49 -27.54
N VAL A 512 -3.21 9.22 -28.79
CA VAL A 512 -2.75 7.90 -29.21
C VAL A 512 -1.32 8.00 -29.71
N LEU A 513 -0.44 7.23 -29.09
CA LEU A 513 0.93 7.02 -29.53
C LEU A 513 1.02 5.64 -30.19
N GLY A 514 1.48 5.62 -31.43
CA GLY A 514 1.69 4.40 -32.21
C GLY A 514 3.12 4.32 -32.72
N THR A 515 3.81 3.21 -32.44
CA THR A 515 5.11 2.88 -33.04
C THR A 515 4.93 1.78 -34.08
N THR A 516 5.59 1.90 -35.23
CA THR A 516 5.50 0.92 -36.33
C THR A 516 4.04 0.58 -36.69
N GLN A 517 3.62 -0.67 -36.61
CA GLN A 517 2.23 -1.14 -36.79
C GLN A 517 1.21 -0.42 -35.90
N GLY A 518 1.61 -0.05 -34.68
CA GLY A 518 0.75 0.73 -33.79
C GLY A 518 0.45 2.13 -34.32
N GLY A 519 1.31 2.69 -35.17
CA GLY A 519 1.00 3.91 -35.91
C GLY A 519 -0.09 3.68 -36.97
N CYS A 520 -0.08 2.53 -37.65
CA CYS A 520 -1.14 2.13 -38.56
C CYS A 520 -2.49 1.98 -37.83
N ILE A 521 -2.47 1.44 -36.61
CA ILE A 521 -3.65 1.32 -35.74
C ILE A 521 -4.12 2.70 -35.26
N ALA A 522 -3.21 3.56 -34.79
CA ALA A 522 -3.51 4.89 -34.28
C ALA A 522 -4.20 5.79 -35.33
N LEU A 523 -3.72 5.76 -36.57
CA LEU A 523 -4.35 6.46 -37.70
C LEU A 523 -5.77 5.96 -37.94
N ARG A 524 -6.00 4.64 -37.87
CA ARG A 524 -7.34 4.04 -38.02
C ARG A 524 -8.26 4.38 -36.85
N MET A 525 -7.75 4.46 -35.62
CA MET A 525 -8.53 4.95 -34.48
C MET A 525 -9.02 6.39 -34.70
N ALA A 526 -8.17 7.26 -35.26
CA ALA A 526 -8.55 8.63 -35.58
C ALA A 526 -9.53 8.74 -36.74
N LEU A 527 -9.52 7.80 -37.69
CA LEU A 527 -10.50 7.71 -38.77
C LEU A 527 -11.85 7.16 -38.28
N LEU A 528 -11.84 6.17 -37.37
CA LEU A 528 -13.05 5.56 -36.83
C LEU A 528 -13.78 6.47 -35.84
N GLU A 529 -13.07 7.07 -34.89
CA GLU A 529 -13.66 7.88 -33.81
C GLU A 529 -12.90 9.21 -33.61
N PRO A 530 -12.89 10.11 -34.63
CA PRO A 530 -12.11 11.35 -34.61
C PRO A 530 -12.45 12.27 -33.43
N GLN A 531 -13.68 12.20 -32.92
CA GLN A 531 -14.14 13.02 -31.80
C GLN A 531 -13.45 12.65 -30.47
N ARG A 532 -12.92 11.44 -30.33
CA ARG A 532 -12.28 10.96 -29.09
C ARG A 532 -10.76 11.14 -29.08
N VAL A 533 -10.15 11.27 -30.26
CA VAL A 533 -8.70 11.41 -30.39
C VAL A 533 -8.32 12.89 -30.28
N LYS A 534 -7.54 13.26 -29.25
CA LYS A 534 -7.04 14.62 -29.04
C LYS A 534 -5.77 14.93 -29.85
N GLY A 535 -5.01 13.90 -30.20
CA GLY A 535 -3.82 14.03 -31.03
C GLY A 535 -3.14 12.68 -31.28
N LEU A 536 -2.36 12.64 -32.35
CA LEU A 536 -1.61 11.47 -32.80
C LEU A 536 -0.11 11.67 -32.61
N ILE A 537 0.56 10.64 -32.12
CA ILE A 537 2.01 10.59 -31.98
C ILE A 537 2.49 9.35 -32.73
N LEU A 538 3.15 9.52 -33.87
CA LEU A 538 3.47 8.47 -34.82
C LEU A 538 4.99 8.31 -34.92
N LEU A 539 5.50 7.12 -34.58
CA LEU A 539 6.93 6.82 -34.57
C LEU A 539 7.24 5.70 -35.58
N GLY A 540 8.10 5.96 -36.56
CA GLY A 540 8.62 4.93 -37.48
C GLY A 540 7.52 4.10 -38.15
N THR A 541 6.45 4.76 -38.62
CA THR A 541 5.24 4.08 -39.15
C THR A 541 5.05 4.34 -40.65
N THR A 542 4.02 3.73 -41.23
CA THR A 542 3.66 3.87 -42.65
C THR A 542 2.14 3.97 -42.84
N VAL A 543 1.76 4.53 -43.99
CA VAL A 543 0.36 4.63 -44.47
C VAL A 543 0.11 3.79 -45.71
N TYR A 544 1.16 3.18 -46.27
CA TYR A 544 1.11 2.44 -47.53
C TYR A 544 0.95 0.94 -47.31
N SER A 545 0.40 0.26 -48.31
CA SER A 545 0.34 -1.21 -48.35
C SER A 545 1.74 -1.82 -48.48
N ALA A 546 1.87 -3.11 -48.16
CA ALA A 546 3.13 -3.82 -48.37
C ALA A 546 3.37 -4.08 -49.86
N THR A 547 4.57 -3.79 -50.35
CA THR A 547 5.00 -4.19 -51.70
C THR A 547 5.22 -5.70 -51.76
N GLU A 548 5.11 -6.29 -52.95
CA GLU A 548 5.39 -7.72 -53.15
C GLU A 548 6.80 -8.11 -52.74
N GLN A 549 7.79 -7.22 -52.94
CA GLN A 549 9.16 -7.44 -52.48
C GLN A 549 9.24 -7.53 -50.94
N THR A 550 8.56 -6.63 -50.23
CA THR A 550 8.51 -6.65 -48.76
C THR A 550 7.81 -7.91 -48.25
N LYS A 551 6.72 -8.33 -48.90
CA LYS A 551 6.02 -9.59 -48.58
C LYS A 551 6.95 -10.79 -48.77
N ALA A 552 7.67 -10.87 -49.90
CA ALA A 552 8.60 -11.96 -50.17
C ALA A 552 9.74 -12.03 -49.14
N ASN A 553 10.36 -10.89 -48.82
CA ASN A 553 11.45 -10.80 -47.83
C ASN A 553 10.98 -11.21 -46.42
N ALA A 554 9.77 -10.77 -46.04
CA ALA A 554 9.21 -11.07 -44.72
C ALA A 554 8.81 -12.54 -44.60
N ARG A 555 8.27 -13.17 -45.65
CA ARG A 555 7.99 -14.62 -45.69
C ARG A 555 9.28 -15.43 -45.57
N LYS A 556 10.34 -15.07 -46.30
CA LYS A 556 11.65 -15.71 -46.16
C LYS A 556 12.22 -15.61 -44.73
N SER A 557 12.06 -14.45 -44.10
CA SER A 557 12.48 -14.23 -42.71
C SER A 557 11.65 -15.03 -41.72
N ARG A 558 10.33 -15.15 -41.97
CA ARG A 558 9.42 -16.01 -41.20
C ARG A 558 9.86 -17.46 -41.30
N ASP A 559 10.06 -17.97 -42.51
CA ASP A 559 10.39 -19.37 -42.74
C ASP A 559 11.66 -19.73 -41.96
N LYS A 560 12.69 -18.89 -42.04
CA LYS A 560 13.93 -19.03 -41.25
C LYS A 560 13.75 -18.94 -39.73
N TRP A 561 12.83 -18.08 -39.26
CA TRP A 561 12.50 -17.98 -37.83
C TRP A 561 11.76 -19.23 -37.32
N CYS A 562 10.87 -19.78 -38.14
CA CYS A 562 10.01 -20.92 -37.78
C CYS A 562 10.60 -22.29 -38.16
N GLU A 563 11.81 -22.35 -38.74
CA GLU A 563 12.53 -23.59 -39.09
C GLU A 563 12.66 -24.57 -37.91
N ALA A 564 12.73 -24.04 -36.68
CA ALA A 564 12.79 -24.82 -35.45
C ALA A 564 11.88 -24.22 -34.37
N LYS A 565 11.59 -25.01 -33.31
CA LYS A 565 10.81 -24.54 -32.16
C LYS A 565 11.47 -23.35 -31.44
N ILE A 566 12.80 -23.29 -31.46
CA ILE A 566 13.60 -22.18 -30.97
C ILE A 566 14.38 -21.66 -32.19
N PRO A 567 14.20 -20.37 -32.59
CA PRO A 567 14.90 -19.81 -33.73
C PRO A 567 16.43 -19.83 -33.53
N SER A 568 17.19 -19.97 -34.62
CA SER A 568 18.65 -19.87 -34.57
C SER A 568 19.11 -18.45 -34.20
N ASP A 569 20.29 -18.30 -33.61
CA ASP A 569 20.84 -16.96 -33.29
C ASP A 569 20.95 -16.08 -34.54
N GLU A 570 21.23 -16.67 -35.71
CA GLU A 570 21.24 -15.93 -36.97
C GLU A 570 19.84 -15.39 -37.33
N ALA A 571 18.78 -16.21 -37.18
CA ALA A 571 17.40 -15.78 -37.40
C ALA A 571 16.99 -14.68 -36.42
N ILE A 572 17.45 -14.77 -35.17
CA ILE A 572 17.21 -13.78 -34.13
C ILE A 572 17.92 -12.47 -34.47
N VAL A 573 19.21 -12.50 -34.79
CA VAL A 573 19.96 -11.29 -35.17
C VAL A 573 19.35 -10.65 -36.41
N ALA A 574 19.01 -11.43 -37.44
CA ALA A 574 18.38 -10.92 -38.65
C ALA A 574 17.01 -10.26 -38.37
N ARG A 575 16.17 -10.89 -37.53
CA ARG A 575 14.86 -10.35 -37.15
C ARG A 575 14.98 -9.10 -36.28
N THR A 576 15.97 -9.05 -35.40
CA THR A 576 16.17 -7.95 -34.46
C THR A 576 16.91 -6.75 -35.05
N ALA A 577 17.57 -6.92 -36.21
CA ALA A 577 18.27 -5.86 -36.91
C ALA A 577 17.35 -4.67 -37.29
N SER A 578 16.06 -4.93 -37.57
CA SER A 578 15.10 -3.88 -37.89
C SER A 578 14.90 -2.89 -36.74
N PHE A 579 15.03 -3.32 -35.49
CA PHE A 579 14.91 -2.46 -34.31
C PHE A 579 16.25 -2.03 -33.71
N GLY A 580 17.37 -2.25 -34.41
CA GLY A 580 18.71 -1.83 -34.01
C GLY A 580 19.66 -2.98 -33.63
N GLY A 581 19.13 -4.19 -33.41
CA GLY A 581 19.92 -5.38 -33.05
C GLY A 581 20.68 -5.25 -31.71
N PRO A 582 21.56 -6.22 -31.38
CA PRO A 582 22.32 -6.21 -30.13
C PRO A 582 23.35 -5.06 -30.05
N THR A 583 23.61 -4.40 -31.17
CA THR A 583 24.61 -3.32 -31.27
C THR A 583 24.08 -1.94 -30.91
N ARG A 584 22.76 -1.71 -31.07
CA ARG A 584 22.13 -0.40 -30.80
C ARG A 584 21.12 -0.43 -29.66
N VAL A 585 20.67 -1.62 -29.25
CA VAL A 585 19.81 -1.82 -28.09
C VAL A 585 20.68 -2.24 -26.91
N ASP A 586 20.38 -1.74 -25.71
CA ASP A 586 21.04 -2.19 -24.48
C ASP A 586 20.96 -3.71 -24.32
N GLU A 587 22.07 -4.33 -23.92
CA GLU A 587 22.21 -5.79 -23.85
C GLU A 587 21.12 -6.46 -23.00
N LYS A 588 20.77 -5.88 -21.84
CA LYS A 588 19.74 -6.46 -20.95
C LYS A 588 18.35 -6.32 -21.55
N VAL A 589 18.10 -5.23 -22.26
CA VAL A 589 16.84 -5.00 -22.96
C VAL A 589 16.73 -5.96 -24.14
N TYR A 590 17.81 -6.12 -24.90
CA TYR A 590 17.91 -7.03 -26.03
C TYR A 590 17.61 -8.48 -25.64
N GLU A 591 18.26 -9.00 -24.59
CA GLU A 591 18.04 -10.38 -24.13
C GLU A 591 16.60 -10.62 -23.67
N LYS A 592 16.01 -9.66 -22.94
CA LYS A 592 14.61 -9.79 -22.49
C LYS A 592 13.63 -9.75 -23.67
N LEU A 593 13.88 -8.90 -24.67
CA LEU A 593 13.07 -8.84 -25.89
C LEU A 593 13.16 -10.14 -26.69
N LYS A 594 14.38 -10.69 -26.81
CA LYS A 594 14.66 -12.00 -27.42
C LYS A 594 13.82 -13.10 -26.75
N GLU A 595 13.88 -13.22 -25.43
CA GLU A 595 13.08 -14.21 -24.68
C GLU A 595 11.57 -14.06 -24.91
N MET A 596 11.05 -12.83 -24.83
CA MET A 596 9.63 -12.56 -25.01
C MET A 596 9.14 -12.92 -26.43
N TRP A 597 9.94 -12.61 -27.45
CA TRP A 597 9.59 -12.89 -28.85
C TRP A 597 9.66 -14.37 -29.18
N ILE A 598 10.69 -15.07 -28.69
CA ILE A 598 10.76 -16.53 -28.85
C ILE A 598 9.53 -17.17 -28.21
N LYS A 599 9.17 -16.75 -26.99
CA LYS A 599 7.99 -17.30 -26.31
C LYS A 599 6.69 -17.04 -27.07
N ARG A 600 6.51 -15.84 -27.65
CA ARG A 600 5.25 -15.47 -28.32
C ARG A 600 5.13 -16.01 -29.74
N TYR A 601 6.24 -16.06 -30.46
CA TYR A 601 6.30 -16.34 -31.89
C TYR A 601 7.04 -17.65 -32.18
N ALA A 602 6.97 -18.62 -31.27
CA ALA A 602 7.49 -19.97 -31.50
C ALA A 602 6.61 -20.70 -32.51
N GLY A 603 7.12 -20.84 -33.74
CA GLY A 603 6.45 -21.54 -34.83
C GLY A 603 5.35 -20.73 -35.55
N PRO A 604 4.80 -21.28 -36.65
CA PRO A 604 3.86 -20.56 -37.53
C PRO A 604 2.59 -20.07 -36.84
N GLU A 605 2.00 -20.87 -35.94
CA GLU A 605 0.74 -20.52 -35.26
C GLU A 605 0.85 -19.24 -34.42
N GLY A 606 2.00 -19.01 -33.78
CA GLY A 606 2.26 -17.79 -33.02
C GLY A 606 2.64 -16.60 -33.91
N TYR A 607 3.39 -16.86 -34.98
CA TYR A 607 4.02 -15.83 -35.83
C TYR A 607 3.11 -15.31 -36.93
N ASP A 608 2.40 -16.20 -37.62
CA ASP A 608 1.68 -15.92 -38.86
C ASP A 608 0.53 -14.92 -38.69
N PRO A 609 -0.29 -14.95 -37.62
CA PRO A 609 -1.41 -14.01 -37.50
C PRO A 609 -0.96 -12.53 -37.52
N ALA A 610 0.05 -12.19 -36.71
CA ALA A 610 0.62 -10.84 -36.67
C ALA A 610 1.32 -10.47 -37.98
N LEU A 611 2.05 -11.42 -38.58
CA LEU A 611 2.72 -11.20 -39.86
C LEU A 611 1.73 -10.95 -41.00
N ASN A 612 0.67 -11.76 -41.09
CA ASN A 612 -0.34 -11.67 -42.13
C ASN A 612 -1.07 -10.32 -42.07
N CYS A 613 -1.43 -9.85 -40.86
CA CYS A 613 -1.99 -8.51 -40.66
C CYS A 613 -1.06 -7.41 -41.19
N LEU A 614 0.24 -7.46 -40.82
CA LEU A 614 1.24 -6.49 -41.29
C LEU A 614 1.39 -6.52 -42.82
N LEU A 615 1.44 -7.71 -43.44
CA LEU A 615 1.69 -7.88 -44.87
C LEU A 615 0.47 -7.58 -45.73
N ASN A 616 -0.74 -7.79 -45.21
CA ASN A 616 -2.00 -7.55 -45.92
C ASN A 616 -2.61 -6.18 -45.59
N ARG A 617 -1.90 -5.32 -44.85
CA ARG A 617 -2.35 -3.96 -44.53
C ARG A 617 -2.74 -3.17 -45.78
N ASP A 618 -3.87 -2.47 -45.70
CA ASP A 618 -4.35 -1.55 -46.72
C ASP A 618 -3.61 -0.21 -46.66
N ALA A 619 -3.53 0.45 -47.82
CA ALA A 619 -3.08 1.83 -47.91
C ALA A 619 -4.21 2.77 -47.42
N ILE A 620 -3.84 3.82 -46.70
CA ILE A 620 -4.77 4.84 -46.17
C ILE A 620 -4.28 6.27 -46.47
N ASP A 621 -3.33 6.43 -47.38
CA ASP A 621 -2.73 7.73 -47.71
C ASP A 621 -3.72 8.71 -48.36
N ASP A 622 -4.74 8.18 -49.04
CA ASP A 622 -5.88 8.90 -49.60
C ASP A 622 -6.84 9.43 -48.51
N LYS A 623 -6.83 8.84 -47.31
CA LYS A 623 -7.71 9.20 -46.18
C LYS A 623 -7.07 10.17 -45.20
N LEU A 624 -5.78 10.49 -45.33
CA LEU A 624 -5.06 11.35 -44.37
C LEU A 624 -5.68 12.75 -44.22
N GLY A 625 -6.27 13.29 -45.30
CA GLY A 625 -7.00 14.56 -45.27
C GLY A 625 -8.23 14.58 -44.35
N GLN A 626 -8.72 13.40 -43.91
CA GLN A 626 -9.85 13.27 -42.99
C GLN A 626 -9.43 13.39 -41.52
N ILE A 627 -8.13 13.23 -41.21
CA ILE A 627 -7.60 13.22 -39.85
C ILE A 627 -7.37 14.66 -39.37
N ASN A 628 -8.40 15.24 -38.74
CA ASN A 628 -8.44 16.65 -38.32
C ASN A 628 -7.93 16.90 -36.88
N VAL A 629 -7.08 16.02 -36.36
CA VAL A 629 -6.46 16.12 -35.03
C VAL A 629 -4.98 16.48 -35.19
N PRO A 630 -4.38 17.22 -34.23
CA PRO A 630 -2.94 17.48 -34.25
C PRO A 630 -2.12 16.19 -34.33
N ALA A 631 -1.03 16.21 -35.10
CA ALA A 631 -0.15 15.03 -35.26
C ALA A 631 1.33 15.38 -35.11
N LEU A 632 2.05 14.61 -34.28
CA LEU A 632 3.51 14.58 -34.21
C LEU A 632 4.01 13.33 -34.93
N VAL A 633 4.90 13.48 -35.91
CA VAL A 633 5.52 12.38 -36.64
C VAL A 633 7.03 12.41 -36.43
N LEU A 634 7.58 11.29 -35.95
CA LEU A 634 9.02 11.08 -35.74
C LEU A 634 9.46 9.88 -36.58
N HIS A 635 10.54 10.04 -37.36
CA HIS A 635 11.03 8.98 -38.23
C HIS A 635 12.55 8.86 -38.20
N GLY A 636 13.09 7.64 -38.22
CA GLY A 636 14.53 7.41 -38.21
C GLY A 636 15.16 7.59 -39.58
N ALA A 637 16.29 8.30 -39.67
CA ALA A 637 17.05 8.42 -40.92
C ALA A 637 17.62 7.08 -41.41
N ASP A 638 17.97 6.19 -40.48
CA ASP A 638 18.49 4.84 -40.73
C ASP A 638 17.38 3.77 -40.74
N ASP A 639 16.09 4.15 -40.82
CA ASP A 639 14.99 3.18 -40.87
C ASP A 639 15.05 2.36 -42.17
N ARG A 640 15.38 1.06 -42.02
CA ARG A 640 15.49 0.09 -43.12
C ARG A 640 14.17 -0.62 -43.43
N VAL A 641 13.12 -0.38 -42.64
CA VAL A 641 11.80 -0.99 -42.81
C VAL A 641 10.89 -0.04 -43.59
N PHE A 642 10.82 1.22 -43.18
CA PHE A 642 10.05 2.26 -43.86
C PHE A 642 10.96 3.46 -44.19
N PRO A 643 11.12 3.82 -45.48
CA PRO A 643 11.95 4.96 -45.87
C PRO A 643 11.47 6.28 -45.24
N ALA A 644 12.40 7.07 -44.71
CA ALA A 644 12.06 8.37 -44.11
C ALA A 644 11.49 9.38 -45.13
N GLN A 645 11.86 9.25 -46.41
CA GLN A 645 11.35 10.10 -47.49
C GLN A 645 9.85 9.89 -47.70
N ASP A 646 9.39 8.64 -47.65
CA ASP A 646 7.97 8.29 -47.72
C ASP A 646 7.21 8.93 -46.55
N ALA A 647 7.79 8.88 -45.35
CA ALA A 647 7.23 9.52 -44.16
C ALA A 647 7.09 11.03 -44.27
N LYS A 648 8.07 11.69 -44.89
CA LYS A 648 8.00 13.11 -45.20
C LYS A 648 6.88 13.43 -46.17
N GLU A 649 6.70 12.61 -47.21
CA GLU A 649 5.65 12.79 -48.21
C GLU A 649 4.25 12.63 -47.59
N TRP A 650 3.97 11.49 -46.94
CA TRP A 650 2.62 11.26 -46.45
C TRP A 650 2.26 12.13 -45.25
N SER A 651 3.20 12.46 -44.37
CA SER A 651 2.91 13.33 -43.23
C SER A 651 2.48 14.73 -43.67
N SER A 652 2.97 15.20 -44.83
CA SER A 652 2.55 16.49 -45.38
C SER A 652 1.07 16.55 -45.79
N LYS A 653 0.43 15.38 -45.98
CA LYS A 653 -1.01 15.26 -46.28
C LYS A 653 -1.91 15.36 -45.04
N LEU A 654 -1.35 15.40 -43.82
CA LEU A 654 -2.12 15.57 -42.58
C LEU A 654 -2.51 17.06 -42.39
N PRO A 655 -3.81 17.41 -42.31
CA PRO A 655 -4.25 18.81 -42.21
C PRO A 655 -3.71 19.57 -41.00
N LYS A 656 -3.42 18.88 -39.89
CA LYS A 656 -2.91 19.46 -38.64
C LYS A 656 -1.60 18.80 -38.21
N LEU A 657 -0.68 18.61 -39.15
CA LEU A 657 0.69 18.21 -38.81
C LEU A 657 1.31 19.28 -37.90
N TRP A 658 1.55 18.92 -36.64
CA TRP A 658 2.22 19.80 -35.68
C TRP A 658 3.72 19.84 -35.95
N LYS A 659 4.33 18.66 -36.17
CA LYS A 659 5.74 18.54 -36.54
C LYS A 659 6.05 17.19 -37.19
N PHE A 660 6.90 17.22 -38.21
CA PHE A 660 7.62 16.05 -38.74
C PHE A 660 9.11 16.22 -38.43
N GLU A 661 9.71 15.24 -37.75
CA GLU A 661 11.14 15.26 -37.39
C GLU A 661 11.82 13.99 -37.89
N ILE A 662 12.90 14.16 -38.66
CA ILE A 662 13.81 13.07 -39.02
C ILE A 662 14.91 13.00 -37.97
N ILE A 663 15.10 11.82 -37.39
CA ILE A 663 16.06 11.56 -36.34
C ILE A 663 17.32 10.97 -36.97
N GLU A 664 18.38 11.77 -37.01
CA GLU A 664 19.70 11.35 -37.47
C GLU A 664 20.21 10.14 -36.68
N ARG A 665 20.67 9.11 -37.39
CA ARG A 665 21.04 7.79 -36.84
C ARG A 665 19.89 7.02 -36.16
N GLY A 666 18.66 7.55 -36.18
CA GLY A 666 17.49 6.86 -35.65
C GLY A 666 17.13 5.67 -36.54
N VAL A 667 16.85 4.51 -35.93
CA VAL A 667 16.38 3.31 -36.63
C VAL A 667 14.85 3.18 -36.54
N HIS A 668 14.28 2.07 -37.04
CA HIS A 668 12.84 1.85 -37.07
C HIS A 668 12.15 1.97 -35.70
N HIS A 669 12.71 1.35 -34.66
CA HIS A 669 12.21 1.46 -33.29
C HIS A 669 12.93 2.57 -32.54
N LEU A 670 12.55 3.81 -32.86
CA LEU A 670 13.03 5.02 -32.19
C LEU A 670 12.88 4.96 -30.67
N SER A 671 11.91 4.20 -30.19
CA SER A 671 11.63 3.96 -28.78
C SER A 671 12.71 3.16 -28.03
N LEU A 672 13.51 2.37 -28.74
CA LEU A 672 14.45 1.43 -28.12
C LEU A 672 15.92 1.81 -28.34
N THR A 673 16.17 2.90 -29.06
CA THR A 673 17.51 3.25 -29.55
C THR A 673 17.80 4.74 -29.47
N GLU A 674 19.00 5.08 -29.03
CA GLU A 674 19.53 6.44 -29.12
C GLU A 674 19.83 6.83 -30.59
N PRO A 675 19.61 8.10 -30.99
CA PRO A 675 19.07 9.20 -30.18
C PRO A 675 17.52 9.30 -30.23
N GLY A 676 16.83 8.28 -30.74
CA GLY A 676 15.38 8.33 -30.99
C GLY A 676 14.54 8.47 -29.73
N ASP A 677 14.94 7.79 -28.67
CA ASP A 677 14.31 7.82 -27.35
C ASP A 677 14.47 9.21 -26.71
N GLU A 678 15.65 9.81 -26.81
CA GLU A 678 15.93 11.16 -26.30
C GLU A 678 15.09 12.23 -27.00
N VAL A 679 14.97 12.16 -28.33
CA VAL A 679 14.19 13.11 -29.13
C VAL A 679 12.70 12.94 -28.86
N ALA A 680 12.21 11.70 -28.82
CA ALA A 680 10.80 11.41 -28.48
C ALA A 680 10.44 11.92 -27.08
N ALA A 681 11.32 11.72 -26.09
CA ALA A 681 11.11 12.20 -24.73
C ALA A 681 11.05 13.74 -24.62
N GLN A 682 11.60 14.47 -25.58
CA GLN A 682 11.51 15.93 -25.64
C GLN A 682 10.24 16.40 -26.36
N LEU A 683 9.97 15.86 -27.55
CA LEU A 683 8.95 16.40 -28.45
C LEU A 683 7.52 15.99 -28.07
N ILE A 684 7.31 14.79 -27.53
CA ILE A 684 5.97 14.30 -27.16
C ILE A 684 5.31 15.18 -26.08
N PRO A 685 5.96 15.47 -24.94
CA PRO A 685 5.37 16.35 -23.93
C PRO A 685 5.13 17.78 -24.44
N GLN A 686 6.03 18.28 -25.29
CA GLN A 686 5.86 19.59 -25.91
C GLN A 686 4.60 19.62 -26.77
N PHE A 687 4.44 18.62 -27.64
CA PHE A 687 3.27 18.44 -28.50
C PHE A 687 1.98 18.44 -27.69
N ILE A 688 1.85 17.55 -26.70
CA ILE A 688 0.62 17.41 -25.90
C ILE A 688 0.28 18.73 -25.19
N THR A 689 1.28 19.44 -24.68
CA THR A 689 1.06 20.71 -23.95
C THR A 689 0.55 21.81 -24.87
N GLU A 690 1.10 21.92 -26.07
CA GLU A 690 0.74 22.95 -27.02
C GLU A 690 -0.64 22.69 -27.63
N THR A 691 -0.97 21.42 -27.87
CA THR A 691 -2.28 21.04 -28.41
C THR A 691 -3.39 21.17 -27.36
N LEU A 692 -3.12 20.89 -26.08
CA LEU A 692 -4.06 21.17 -24.99
C LEU A 692 -4.41 22.67 -24.89
N LYS A 693 -3.41 23.56 -24.97
CA LYS A 693 -3.60 25.03 -24.94
C LYS A 693 -4.43 25.56 -26.11
N SER A 694 -4.40 24.92 -27.27
CA SER A 694 -5.21 25.34 -28.42
C SER A 694 -6.71 25.05 -28.23
N SER A 695 -7.06 24.15 -27.31
CA SER A 695 -8.43 23.72 -27.03
C SER A 695 -9.07 24.37 -25.79
N ALA A 696 -8.25 24.98 -24.91
CA ALA A 696 -8.69 25.69 -23.72
C ALA A 696 -8.12 27.12 -23.77
N GLY A 697 -9.00 28.14 -23.77
CA GLY A 697 -8.63 29.55 -23.90
C GLY A 697 -7.39 29.96 -23.10
N SER A 698 -6.57 30.83 -23.71
CA SER A 698 -5.20 31.19 -23.35
C SER A 698 -4.89 31.35 -21.85
N LEU A 699 -3.95 30.55 -21.35
CA LEU A 699 -3.04 30.91 -20.24
C LEU A 699 -1.67 30.25 -20.53
N LEU A 700 -0.65 31.10 -20.69
CA LEU A 700 0.72 30.68 -21.01
C LEU A 700 1.32 29.83 -19.87
N ALA A 701 1.50 28.52 -20.09
CA ALA A 701 2.36 27.73 -19.21
C ALA A 701 3.83 28.20 -19.34
N PRO A 702 4.50 28.63 -18.25
CA PRO A 702 5.88 29.10 -18.26
C PRO A 702 6.86 28.05 -18.81
N LYS A 703 8.02 28.50 -19.35
CA LYS A 703 9.15 27.66 -19.83
C LYS A 703 9.47 26.45 -18.94
N PHE A 704 9.34 26.65 -17.63
CA PHE A 704 9.49 25.64 -16.57
C PHE A 704 8.55 24.43 -16.66
N TYR A 705 7.33 24.58 -17.19
CA TYR A 705 6.41 23.44 -17.39
C TYR A 705 6.86 22.57 -18.57
N ARG A 706 7.29 23.18 -19.68
CA ARG A 706 7.82 22.46 -20.86
C ARG A 706 9.05 21.63 -20.50
N ASP A 707 10.00 22.24 -19.78
CA ASP A 707 11.25 21.58 -19.36
C ASP A 707 10.96 20.41 -18.39
N ARG A 708 9.97 20.55 -17.50
CA ARG A 708 9.57 19.49 -16.55
C ARG A 708 8.80 18.33 -17.17
N LEU A 709 7.99 18.60 -18.19
CA LEU A 709 7.25 17.58 -18.91
C LEU A 709 8.18 16.66 -19.73
N ALA A 710 9.22 17.23 -20.34
CA ALA A 710 10.28 16.48 -21.00
C ALA A 710 11.00 15.52 -20.04
N GLU A 711 11.25 15.94 -18.80
CA GLU A 711 11.88 15.09 -17.80
C GLU A 711 10.97 14.00 -17.22
N CYS A 712 9.64 14.21 -17.16
CA CYS A 712 8.68 13.18 -16.75
C CYS A 712 8.46 12.11 -17.82
N PHE A 713 8.50 12.48 -19.11
CA PHE A 713 8.46 11.50 -20.20
C PHE A 713 9.70 10.60 -20.20
N LYS A 714 10.89 11.17 -19.97
CA LYS A 714 12.15 10.41 -19.77
C LYS A 714 12.05 9.36 -18.65
N SER A 715 11.17 9.53 -17.66
CA SER A 715 11.07 8.61 -16.50
C SER A 715 9.93 7.58 -16.57
N SER A 716 8.95 7.72 -17.47
CA SER A 716 7.70 6.93 -17.46
C SER A 716 7.46 6.05 -18.69
N ILE A 717 7.94 6.45 -19.88
CA ILE A 717 7.94 5.59 -21.08
C ILE A 717 9.32 4.94 -21.30
N TRP A 718 10.40 5.57 -20.80
CA TRP A 718 11.78 5.28 -21.23
C TRP A 718 12.72 4.78 -20.13
N ARG A 719 12.23 4.37 -18.95
CA ARG A 719 13.08 3.99 -17.80
C ARG A 719 13.78 2.63 -17.91
N ILE A 720 14.08 2.19 -19.12
CA ILE A 720 14.68 0.87 -19.36
C ILE A 720 15.94 0.92 -20.24
N ALA A 721 16.31 2.06 -20.86
CA ALA A 721 17.68 2.24 -21.34
C ALA A 721 18.55 2.75 -20.17
N PRO A 722 19.59 2.01 -19.73
CA PRO A 722 20.43 2.47 -18.63
C PRO A 722 21.32 3.61 -19.08
N ASN A 723 21.25 4.74 -18.36
CA ASN A 723 22.35 5.68 -18.35
C ASN A 723 23.56 4.95 -17.73
N ARG A 724 24.71 4.90 -18.42
CA ARG A 724 25.89 4.05 -18.09
C ARG A 724 26.42 4.16 -16.65
N ASN A 725 25.94 5.12 -15.85
CA ASN A 725 26.35 5.38 -14.47
C ASN A 725 25.37 4.90 -13.37
N ASN A 726 24.20 4.33 -13.68
CA ASN A 726 23.27 3.82 -12.64
C ASN A 726 23.15 2.29 -12.66
N LYS A 727 23.67 1.65 -11.61
CA LYS A 727 23.45 0.23 -11.33
C LYS A 727 22.02 0.07 -10.78
N HIS A 728 21.21 -0.70 -11.51
CA HIS A 728 19.81 -1.10 -11.28
C HIS A 728 18.73 -0.28 -12.01
N PRO A 729 18.15 -0.89 -13.07
CA PRO A 729 16.70 -0.89 -13.25
C PRO A 729 16.14 -2.30 -13.46
N VAL A 730 14.87 -2.50 -13.06
CA VAL A 730 14.05 -3.67 -13.41
C VAL A 730 13.13 -3.26 -14.57
N PRO A 731 13.15 -3.95 -15.73
CA PRO A 731 12.29 -3.61 -16.88
C PRO A 731 10.82 -3.97 -16.67
N SER A 732 9.88 -3.02 -16.87
CA SER A 732 8.45 -3.33 -17.09
C SER A 732 8.24 -3.95 -18.49
N SER A 733 7.20 -4.76 -18.64
CA SER A 733 6.79 -5.47 -19.88
C SER A 733 6.17 -4.57 -20.98
N THR A 734 6.32 -3.25 -20.86
CA THR A 734 5.74 -2.20 -21.72
C THR A 734 6.55 -1.94 -23.00
N LEU A 735 7.77 -2.49 -23.10
CA LEU A 735 8.75 -2.20 -24.17
C LEU A 735 8.36 -2.59 -25.60
N LEU A 736 7.31 -3.38 -25.76
CA LEU A 736 6.88 -3.94 -27.05
C LEU A 736 5.46 -3.56 -27.44
N THR A 737 4.78 -2.71 -26.66
CA THR A 737 3.41 -2.35 -27.00
C THR A 737 3.40 -1.33 -28.11
N GLU A 738 2.84 -1.75 -29.25
CA GLU A 738 2.81 -0.97 -30.47
C GLU A 738 1.95 0.29 -30.30
N ILE A 739 0.93 0.22 -29.43
CA ILE A 739 0.00 1.31 -29.15
C ILE A 739 -0.07 1.67 -27.66
N CYS A 740 0.04 2.97 -27.38
CA CYS A 740 -0.06 3.57 -26.06
C CYS A 740 -1.10 4.70 -26.07
N ILE A 741 -1.98 4.70 -25.10
CA ILE A 741 -3.04 5.68 -24.91
C ILE A 741 -2.62 6.60 -23.76
N LEU A 742 -2.61 7.90 -24.01
CA LEU A 742 -2.32 8.90 -22.99
C LEU A 742 -3.59 9.69 -22.64
N THR A 743 -3.90 9.78 -21.36
CA THR A 743 -5.04 10.58 -20.86
C THR A 743 -4.58 11.57 -19.81
N THR A 744 -5.23 12.75 -19.74
CA THR A 744 -4.97 13.70 -18.66
C THR A 744 -5.61 13.19 -17.36
N THR A 745 -5.01 13.53 -16.22
CA THR A 745 -5.38 12.99 -14.90
C THR A 745 -6.78 13.40 -14.40
N ASP A 746 -7.52 14.22 -15.14
CA ASP A 746 -8.86 14.71 -14.76
C ASP A 746 -9.94 13.62 -14.67
N ASN A 747 -9.70 12.40 -15.21
CA ASN A 747 -10.72 11.34 -15.28
C ASN A 747 -10.72 10.34 -14.11
N GLY A 748 -10.00 10.61 -13.00
CA GLY A 748 -10.28 10.01 -11.69
C GLY A 748 -10.23 8.48 -11.56
N LYS A 749 -9.74 7.74 -12.55
CA LYS A 749 -9.65 6.28 -12.56
C LYS A 749 -8.36 5.84 -13.28
N HIS A 750 -7.62 4.97 -12.60
CA HIS A 750 -6.44 4.21 -13.07
C HIS A 750 -5.05 4.77 -12.76
N GLU A 751 -4.15 3.82 -12.44
CA GLU A 751 -2.76 3.98 -12.01
C GLU A 751 -1.88 4.58 -13.12
N ASN A 752 -0.72 5.14 -12.73
CA ASN A 752 0.20 5.87 -13.61
C ASN A 752 0.82 5.04 -14.76
N SER A 753 0.55 3.74 -14.86
CA SER A 753 0.77 2.93 -16.06
C SER A 753 0.04 1.59 -15.95
N SER A 754 -0.78 1.20 -16.92
CA SER A 754 -1.43 -0.12 -16.95
C SER A 754 -1.24 -0.79 -18.31
N LYS A 755 -0.95 -2.10 -18.30
CA LYS A 755 -0.89 -2.93 -19.50
C LYS A 755 -2.16 -3.78 -19.57
N ILE A 756 -2.82 -3.79 -20.72
CA ILE A 756 -4.12 -4.48 -20.89
C ILE A 756 -4.05 -5.41 -22.11
N HIS A 757 -4.63 -6.59 -21.94
CA HIS A 757 -4.74 -7.64 -22.95
C HIS A 757 -6.21 -7.90 -23.26
N LEU A 758 -6.55 -8.08 -24.53
CA LEU A 758 -7.90 -8.46 -24.96
C LEU A 758 -7.97 -9.99 -25.00
N LYS A 759 -8.95 -10.57 -24.30
CA LYS A 759 -9.19 -12.03 -24.31
C LYS A 759 -10.38 -12.37 -25.16
#